data_AF-A0A938L2F1-F1
#
_entry.id   AF-A0A938L2F1-F1
#
_cell.length_a   1.000
_cell.length_b   1.000
_cell.length_c   1.000
_cell.angle_alpha   90.00
_cell.angle_beta   90.00
_cell.angle_gamma   90.00
#
_symmetry.space_group_name_H-M   'P 1'
#
loop_
_entity.id
_entity.type
_entity.pdbx_description
1 polymer ?
#
loop_
_entity_poly.entity_id
_entity_poly.type
_entity_poly.pdbx_seq_one_letter_code
_entity_poly.pdbx_strand_id
1 'polypeptide(L)'
;MRAAALLAVLALPSLLATLLVSGCGSEPSQRPQASETWYFTVDSARPGHSERIHLFNPGDTAQTVELAFFAAGAQGAAGQYRVRPRRRLTVDLSGIAPSQADTWVRLTSEEPVVAEKTVSVRNRGPWRIGYAAPGAVFPLSKWHFASGSVRKGYETYLSIVNPGDAPAEADLTFYCDDGSVERRDGIAVGANQRTVVAVHEEGHGLGRSGTARDDFAVVVESPGGSPLVVERTTYFEYTPYTEGAHSVTGAAEPLSEWHFAGGSAREGYDTYLHVFNPGEKDATIDIRYCLAGGDAVERKEVGIPGRGRITVAAFDEKYGVGRSAGADGDLSITVKSTNGVPVVAENSVYYGYRPLWNGGAAAMGEPAAGETWYFAAGCTRHGFDTHLGLFNPGEKEAVVDVTYYRGDNSVKRRKGMRVAGRSRASVSLQDTGTGIGRCDDDGGDTAVKLECSNGVPIVAERTMYVAPRWRTMDKDVIAARWNWGEVTAGNRERGTVALTVDDIPTAGAGRMLDVLRDRDASATFFMLEPLIESNPEMVKRFIYEGHEVGNHSVNHPQFTRIPQQQAVNEIEYTDADVRRLTGLSTKPYFRFPYGDRNDALIGLVNSLGYLSVYWTVDPQDWRGTNSARQVVDTILTQSTSGSIILLHGLDRTADVLGEIVDGLRAKGLEPVTLTELLEPGP
;
A
#
# COMPACT_ATOMS: atom_id res chain seq x y z
N MET A 1 43.14 72.86 2.92
CA MET A 1 42.90 72.74 1.46
C MET A 1 43.13 71.30 1.05
N ARG A 2 42.16 70.72 0.29
CA ARG A 2 42.13 69.39 -0.36
C ARG A 2 41.98 68.16 0.57
N ALA A 3 41.29 67.06 0.24
CA ALA A 3 40.19 66.71 -0.67
C ALA A 3 39.93 65.18 -0.58
N ALA A 4 38.71 64.74 -0.92
CA ALA A 4 38.30 63.38 -1.39
C ALA A 4 38.38 62.20 -0.39
N ALA A 5 37.53 61.16 -0.39
CA ALA A 5 36.31 60.74 -1.11
C ALA A 5 35.82 59.42 -0.45
N LEU A 6 34.51 59.27 -0.18
CA LEU A 6 33.55 58.30 -0.76
C LEU A 6 33.73 56.79 -0.39
N LEU A 7 32.76 56.20 0.32
CA LEU A 7 31.80 55.17 -0.16
C LEU A 7 31.12 54.44 1.01
N ALA A 8 29.79 54.40 0.97
CA ALA A 8 28.94 53.59 1.84
C ALA A 8 28.82 52.16 1.26
N VAL A 9 28.90 51.15 2.13
CA VAL A 9 28.56 49.75 1.82
C VAL A 9 27.55 49.27 2.84
N LEU A 10 26.39 48.84 2.32
CA LEU A 10 25.30 48.17 3.02
C LEU A 10 25.78 46.82 3.59
N ALA A 11 25.50 46.55 4.86
CA ALA A 11 25.72 45.26 5.50
C ALA A 11 24.43 44.42 5.45
N LEU A 12 24.50 43.27 4.77
CA LEU A 12 23.60 42.12 4.95
C LEU A 12 24.41 41.04 5.70
N PRO A 13 23.89 40.43 6.78
CA PRO A 13 24.54 39.27 7.36
C PRO A 13 24.01 37.99 6.70
N SER A 14 24.90 37.26 6.03
CA SER A 14 24.72 35.86 5.65
C SER A 14 24.84 34.97 6.88
N LEU A 15 23.78 34.25 7.24
CA LEU A 15 23.85 33.12 8.18
C LEU A 15 23.92 31.81 7.38
N LEU A 16 25.13 31.28 7.21
CA LEU A 16 25.33 29.85 7.00
C LEU A 16 25.12 29.17 8.37
N ALA A 17 24.02 28.44 8.54
CA ALA A 17 23.82 27.55 9.68
C ALA A 17 24.38 26.16 9.32
N THR A 18 25.63 25.90 9.70
CA THR A 18 26.19 24.54 9.73
C THR A 18 25.66 23.85 10.99
N LEU A 19 24.61 23.03 10.87
CA LEU A 19 24.14 22.17 11.96
C LEU A 19 25.10 20.99 12.13
N LEU A 20 25.97 21.09 13.14
CA LEU A 20 26.74 19.98 13.69
C LEU A 20 25.84 19.15 14.60
N VAL A 21 25.34 18.01 14.13
CA VAL A 21 24.77 16.96 14.98
C VAL A 21 25.94 16.18 15.60
N SER A 22 26.18 16.36 16.90
CA SER A 22 27.22 15.64 17.63
C SER A 22 26.70 14.27 18.08
N GLY A 23 27.32 13.19 17.58
CA GLY A 23 27.21 11.86 18.18
C GLY A 23 27.28 10.72 17.15
N CYS A 24 28.50 10.29 16.81
CA CYS A 24 28.85 9.21 15.88
C CYS A 24 28.48 9.52 14.41
N GLY A 25 29.50 9.63 13.54
CA GLY A 25 29.37 10.13 12.16
C GLY A 25 28.13 9.61 11.43
N SER A 26 27.11 10.45 11.33
CA SER A 26 25.83 10.10 10.71
C SER A 26 25.84 10.61 9.28
N GLU A 27 26.06 9.70 8.33
CA GLU A 27 25.76 9.94 6.92
C GLU A 27 24.31 10.44 6.78
N PRO A 28 24.03 11.40 5.87
CA PRO A 28 22.70 11.96 5.71
C PRO A 28 21.71 10.87 5.24
N SER A 29 20.90 10.37 6.17
CA SER A 29 19.88 9.36 5.92
C SER A 29 18.47 9.95 5.95
N GLN A 30 17.64 9.51 4.99
CA GLN A 30 16.19 9.75 4.97
C GLN A 30 15.42 8.74 5.84
N ARG A 31 16.11 8.02 6.73
CA ARG A 31 15.57 6.96 7.59
C ARG A 31 14.29 7.38 8.33
N PRO A 32 13.45 6.42 8.72
CA PRO A 32 12.32 6.64 9.65
C PRO A 32 12.80 7.10 11.05
N GLN A 33 13.05 8.40 11.19
CA GLN A 33 13.45 9.08 12.42
C GLN A 33 12.47 10.17 12.83
N ALA A 34 12.67 10.81 13.97
CA ALA A 34 11.93 12.03 14.31
C ALA A 34 12.61 13.24 13.65
N SER A 35 11.83 14.16 13.10
CA SER A 35 12.30 15.40 12.46
C SER A 35 11.32 16.54 12.72
N GLU A 36 11.83 17.77 12.76
CA GLU A 36 11.02 19.00 12.85
C GLU A 36 10.40 19.36 11.50
N THR A 37 10.96 18.88 10.38
CA THR A 37 10.46 19.16 9.03
C THR A 37 10.34 17.89 8.20
N TRP A 38 9.25 17.79 7.45
CA TRP A 38 9.03 16.72 6.47
C TRP A 38 8.43 17.25 5.18
N TYR A 39 8.72 16.57 4.07
CA TYR A 39 8.21 16.87 2.74
C TYR A 39 7.53 15.63 2.18
N PHE A 40 6.27 15.78 1.77
CA PHE A 40 5.51 14.72 1.11
C PHE A 40 4.95 15.23 -0.22
N THR A 41 5.05 14.39 -1.24
CA THR A 41 4.26 14.54 -2.47
C THR A 41 2.83 14.05 -2.19
N VAL A 42 1.84 14.73 -2.78
CA VAL A 42 0.42 14.43 -2.57
C VAL A 42 -0.23 14.11 -3.92
N ASP A 43 -0.67 12.88 -4.11
CA ASP A 43 -1.34 12.42 -5.32
C ASP A 43 -2.86 12.31 -5.13
N SER A 44 -3.40 12.66 -3.95
CA SER A 44 -4.83 12.59 -3.61
C SER A 44 -5.76 13.45 -4.47
N ALA A 45 -5.20 14.36 -5.29
CA ALA A 45 -5.94 15.13 -6.29
C ALA A 45 -6.33 14.31 -7.53
N ARG A 46 -5.75 13.12 -7.71
CA ARG A 46 -6.11 12.19 -8.79
C ARG A 46 -7.34 11.38 -8.38
N PRO A 47 -8.36 11.25 -9.24
CA PRO A 47 -9.48 10.35 -9.00
C PRO A 47 -8.98 8.94 -8.67
N GLY A 48 -9.46 8.36 -7.58
CA GLY A 48 -9.06 7.02 -7.15
C GLY A 48 -7.91 6.95 -6.13
N HIS A 49 -7.38 8.09 -5.69
CA HIS A 49 -6.35 8.14 -4.65
C HIS A 49 -6.94 8.60 -3.31
N SER A 50 -6.62 7.88 -2.23
CA SER A 50 -6.90 8.29 -0.85
C SER A 50 -5.59 8.27 -0.07
N GLU A 51 -5.23 9.41 0.51
CA GLU A 51 -3.96 9.59 1.19
C GLU A 51 -4.16 10.05 2.63
N ARG A 52 -3.31 9.55 3.51
CA ARG A 52 -3.29 9.93 4.92
C ARG A 52 -1.88 10.20 5.36
N ILE A 53 -1.70 11.22 6.20
CA ILE A 53 -0.47 11.46 6.94
C ILE A 53 -0.66 10.98 8.37
N HIS A 54 0.23 10.11 8.81
CA HIS A 54 0.30 9.60 10.16
C HIS A 54 1.37 10.36 10.92
N LEU A 55 0.96 11.03 11.98
CA LEU A 55 1.82 11.78 12.88
C LEU A 55 2.00 10.98 14.15
N PHE A 56 3.23 10.89 14.63
CA PHE A 56 3.54 10.32 15.92
C PHE A 56 4.48 11.26 16.68
N ASN A 57 4.06 11.65 17.88
CA ASN A 57 4.88 12.43 18.80
C ASN A 57 5.56 11.47 19.80
N PRO A 58 6.86 11.17 19.64
CA PRO A 58 7.59 10.31 20.58
C PRO A 58 7.94 11.01 21.89
N GLY A 59 7.84 12.34 21.93
CA GLY A 59 8.26 13.19 23.05
C GLY A 59 7.28 13.24 24.21
N ASP A 60 7.71 13.92 25.27
CA ASP A 60 6.98 14.11 26.53
C ASP A 60 6.14 15.39 26.58
N THR A 61 6.28 16.27 25.57
CA THR A 61 5.54 17.52 25.44
C THR A 61 4.59 17.46 24.23
N ALA A 62 3.43 18.13 24.33
CA ALA A 62 2.49 18.18 23.22
C ALA A 62 3.10 19.04 22.10
N GLN A 63 2.93 18.59 20.86
CA GLN A 63 3.45 19.29 19.69
C GLN A 63 2.31 19.84 18.84
N THR A 64 2.48 21.07 18.35
CA THR A 64 1.65 21.61 17.28
C THR A 64 2.37 21.35 15.97
N VAL A 65 1.71 20.61 15.09
CA VAL A 65 2.23 20.26 13.77
C VAL A 65 1.46 21.05 12.73
N GLU A 66 2.18 21.82 11.91
CA GLU A 66 1.61 22.55 10.78
C GLU A 66 1.81 21.76 9.49
N LEU A 67 0.73 21.52 8.75
CA LEU A 67 0.75 21.00 7.38
C LEU A 67 0.43 22.15 6.43
N ALA A 68 1.44 22.66 5.73
CA ALA A 68 1.30 23.67 4.69
C ALA A 68 1.20 23.00 3.32
N PHE A 69 0.06 23.16 2.64
CA PHE A 69 -0.14 22.64 1.29
C PHE A 69 0.35 23.65 0.26
N PHE A 70 0.95 23.16 -0.81
CA PHE A 70 1.43 23.96 -1.93
C PHE A 70 0.87 23.40 -3.22
N ALA A 71 0.29 24.27 -4.05
CA ALA A 71 -0.31 23.90 -5.33
C ALA A 71 -0.19 25.07 -6.30
N ALA A 72 0.12 24.79 -7.57
CA ALA A 72 0.42 25.79 -8.60
C ALA A 72 1.48 26.84 -8.20
N GLY A 73 2.38 26.51 -7.25
CA GLY A 73 3.46 27.40 -6.76
C GLY A 73 3.04 28.42 -5.72
N ALA A 74 1.79 28.35 -5.25
CA ALA A 74 1.32 29.12 -4.11
C ALA A 74 1.17 28.21 -2.89
N GLN A 75 1.51 28.75 -1.71
CA GLN A 75 1.07 28.14 -0.46
C GLN A 75 -0.45 28.32 -0.35
N GLY A 76 -1.16 27.20 -0.28
CA GLY A 76 -2.60 27.12 -0.09
C GLY A 76 -2.98 27.11 1.40
N ALA A 77 -4.06 26.40 1.73
CA ALA A 77 -4.49 26.22 3.11
C ALA A 77 -3.40 25.56 3.96
N ALA A 78 -3.35 25.92 5.24
CA ALA A 78 -2.50 25.25 6.24
C ALA A 78 -3.39 24.70 7.36
N GLY A 79 -3.14 23.47 7.78
CA GLY A 79 -3.82 22.85 8.92
C GLY A 79 -2.87 22.76 10.11
N GLN A 80 -3.34 23.17 11.30
CA GLN A 80 -2.59 22.99 12.55
C GLN A 80 -3.20 21.84 13.35
N TYR A 81 -2.36 20.90 13.74
CA TYR A 81 -2.76 19.66 14.41
C TYR A 81 -1.99 19.50 15.71
N ARG A 82 -2.72 19.42 16.82
CA ARG A 82 -2.10 19.20 18.12
C ARG A 82 -1.91 17.70 18.38
N VAL A 83 -0.67 17.23 18.38
CA VAL A 83 -0.29 15.85 18.68
C VAL A 83 0.19 15.75 20.14
N ARG A 84 -0.60 15.09 20.98
CA ARG A 84 -0.30 14.93 22.42
C ARG A 84 1.01 14.12 22.64
N PRO A 85 1.65 14.24 23.81
CA PRO A 85 2.84 13.46 24.14
C PRO A 85 2.59 11.97 24.00
N ARG A 86 3.53 11.22 23.41
CA ARG A 86 3.44 9.76 23.26
C ARG A 86 2.13 9.32 22.61
N ARG A 87 1.65 10.06 21.61
CA ARG A 87 0.40 9.78 20.87
C ARG A 87 0.59 9.91 19.38
N ARG A 88 -0.30 9.23 18.67
CA ARG A 88 -0.43 9.35 17.22
C ARG A 88 -1.69 10.14 16.84
N LEU A 89 -1.67 10.67 15.63
CA LEU A 89 -2.80 11.29 14.96
C LEU A 89 -2.74 10.93 13.48
N THR A 90 -3.89 10.65 12.86
CA THR A 90 -3.99 10.49 11.40
C THR A 90 -4.73 11.69 10.84
N VAL A 91 -4.17 12.27 9.78
CA VAL A 91 -4.80 13.33 9.01
C VAL A 91 -5.16 12.76 7.65
N ASP A 92 -6.46 12.73 7.33
CA ASP A 92 -6.95 12.33 6.01
C ASP A 92 -6.87 13.53 5.04
N LEU A 93 -6.18 13.34 3.92
CA LEU A 93 -5.92 14.41 2.97
C LEU A 93 -7.08 14.64 1.98
N SER A 94 -7.98 13.66 1.79
CA SER A 94 -8.99 13.67 0.73
C SER A 94 -10.03 14.80 0.83
N GLY A 95 -10.11 15.51 1.97
CA GLY A 95 -11.01 16.66 2.16
C GLY A 95 -10.32 18.00 2.43
N ILE A 96 -8.98 18.03 2.49
CA ILE A 96 -8.21 19.23 2.86
C ILE A 96 -7.15 19.61 1.83
N ALA A 97 -6.62 18.64 1.08
CA ALA A 97 -5.64 18.90 0.06
C ALA A 97 -6.30 19.58 -1.16
N PRO A 98 -5.66 20.60 -1.74
CA PRO A 98 -6.10 21.14 -3.03
C PRO A 98 -6.25 20.04 -4.09
N SER A 99 -7.31 20.11 -4.88
CA SER A 99 -7.56 19.17 -5.98
C SER A 99 -6.74 19.52 -7.23
N GLN A 100 -5.41 19.63 -7.07
CA GLN A 100 -4.48 19.93 -8.16
C GLN A 100 -3.39 18.86 -8.28
N ALA A 101 -3.08 18.47 -9.51
CA ALA A 101 -2.16 17.38 -9.83
C ALA A 101 -0.70 17.65 -9.43
N ASP A 102 -0.33 18.87 -9.01
CA ASP A 102 1.01 19.27 -8.56
C ASP A 102 1.07 19.54 -7.04
N THR A 103 0.07 19.11 -6.28
CA THR A 103 0.03 19.35 -4.83
C THR A 103 1.16 18.64 -4.08
N TRP A 104 1.79 19.33 -3.13
CA TRP A 104 2.70 18.75 -2.14
C TRP A 104 2.49 19.40 -0.78
N VAL A 105 3.01 18.78 0.28
CA VAL A 105 2.84 19.26 1.65
C VAL A 105 4.17 19.32 2.39
N ARG A 106 4.39 20.46 3.06
CA ARG A 106 5.45 20.63 4.05
C ARG A 106 4.85 20.48 5.44
N LEU A 107 5.48 19.65 6.25
CA LEU A 107 5.16 19.53 7.67
C LEU A 107 6.23 20.25 8.47
N THR A 108 5.83 21.03 9.48
CA THR A 108 6.74 21.65 10.45
C THR A 108 6.23 21.51 11.89
N SER A 109 7.14 21.33 12.85
CA SER A 109 6.85 21.34 14.29
C SER A 109 8.00 21.98 15.08
N GLU A 110 7.72 22.41 16.32
CA GLU A 110 8.73 23.02 17.20
C GLU A 110 9.75 22.00 17.72
N GLU A 111 9.29 20.78 18.05
CA GLU A 111 10.15 19.65 18.40
C GLU A 111 9.95 18.49 17.40
N PRO A 112 10.93 17.57 17.28
CA PRO A 112 10.84 16.46 16.34
C PRO A 112 9.61 15.56 16.52
N VAL A 113 8.88 15.36 15.41
CA VAL A 113 7.82 14.35 15.29
C VAL A 113 8.17 13.34 14.20
N VAL A 114 7.53 12.18 14.23
CA VAL A 114 7.66 11.15 13.18
C VAL A 114 6.44 11.27 12.27
N ALA A 115 6.67 11.29 10.96
CA ALA A 115 5.60 11.38 9.98
C ALA A 115 5.78 10.33 8.87
N GLU A 116 4.69 9.68 8.48
CA GLU A 116 4.64 8.77 7.34
C GLU A 116 3.35 8.98 6.56
N LYS A 117 3.35 8.74 5.25
CA LYS A 117 2.13 8.73 4.45
C LYS A 117 1.70 7.32 4.10
N THR A 118 0.39 7.08 4.07
CA THR A 118 -0.19 5.92 3.38
C THR A 118 -1.03 6.40 2.21
N VAL A 119 -0.88 5.73 1.07
CA VAL A 119 -1.58 6.06 -0.17
C VAL A 119 -2.31 4.82 -0.64
N SER A 120 -3.64 4.86 -0.64
CA SER A 120 -4.51 3.85 -1.25
C SER A 120 -4.88 4.27 -2.66
N VAL A 121 -4.58 3.44 -3.65
CA VAL A 121 -4.81 3.74 -5.06
C VAL A 121 -5.80 2.77 -5.70
N ARG A 122 -6.65 3.35 -6.55
CA ARG A 122 -7.54 2.70 -7.51
C ARG A 122 -6.96 2.97 -8.90
N ASN A 123 -6.18 2.02 -9.42
CA ASN A 123 -5.55 2.15 -10.75
C ASN A 123 -6.51 1.63 -11.85
N ARG A 124 -6.91 0.36 -11.75
CA ARG A 124 -7.94 -0.30 -12.58
C ARG A 124 -8.67 -1.36 -11.73
N GLY A 125 -9.97 -1.21 -11.49
CA GLY A 125 -10.71 -2.06 -10.55
C GLY A 125 -10.74 -1.52 -9.11
N PRO A 126 -11.48 -2.17 -8.18
CA PRO A 126 -11.81 -1.63 -6.85
C PRO A 126 -10.58 -1.28 -6.00
N TRP A 127 -10.73 -0.65 -4.83
CA TRP A 127 -9.60 -0.25 -3.97
C TRP A 127 -8.61 -1.39 -3.73
N ARG A 128 -7.42 -1.34 -4.37
CA ARG A 128 -6.52 -2.50 -4.35
C ARG A 128 -5.23 -2.28 -3.57
N ILE A 129 -4.56 -1.12 -3.64
CA ILE A 129 -3.19 -1.07 -3.14
C ILE A 129 -2.89 0.17 -2.31
N GLY A 130 -2.52 -0.08 -1.05
CA GLY A 130 -1.97 0.87 -0.11
C GLY A 130 -0.45 0.73 -0.02
N TYR A 131 0.35 1.72 -0.40
CA TYR A 131 1.76 1.75 0.04
C TYR A 131 1.92 2.74 1.20
N ALA A 132 2.91 2.50 2.04
CA ALA A 132 3.33 3.40 3.10
C ALA A 132 4.74 3.88 2.80
N ALA A 133 4.95 5.20 2.74
CA ALA A 133 6.24 5.80 2.45
C ALA A 133 6.60 6.83 3.53
N PRO A 134 7.86 6.85 4.02
CA PRO A 134 8.34 7.97 4.81
C PRO A 134 8.39 9.23 3.94
N GLY A 135 8.27 10.40 4.56
CA GLY A 135 8.54 11.67 3.87
C GLY A 135 10.04 11.92 3.84
N ALA A 136 10.48 12.82 2.96
CA ALA A 136 11.85 13.32 3.04
C ALA A 136 11.98 14.24 4.27
N VAL A 137 13.07 14.13 5.01
CA VAL A 137 13.36 14.97 6.19
C VAL A 137 14.17 16.22 5.85
N PHE A 138 14.87 16.23 4.71
CA PHE A 138 15.59 17.39 4.18
C PHE A 138 15.71 17.31 2.65
N PRO A 139 15.71 18.46 1.95
CA PRO A 139 15.92 18.53 0.52
C PRO A 139 17.41 18.46 0.15
N LEU A 140 17.72 17.99 -1.06
CA LEU A 140 19.06 17.82 -1.60
C LEU A 140 19.13 18.28 -3.05
N SER A 141 20.31 18.70 -3.50
CA SER A 141 20.53 19.02 -4.92
C SER A 141 20.74 17.79 -5.79
N LYS A 142 20.93 16.60 -5.22
CA LYS A 142 21.17 15.36 -5.96
C LYS A 142 20.53 14.16 -5.26
N TRP A 143 19.86 13.32 -6.04
CA TRP A 143 19.15 12.14 -5.58
C TRP A 143 19.45 10.95 -6.49
N HIS A 144 19.59 9.77 -5.89
CA HIS A 144 19.92 8.54 -6.60
C HIS A 144 18.88 7.45 -6.36
N PHE A 145 18.54 6.73 -7.43
CA PHE A 145 17.63 5.59 -7.40
C PHE A 145 18.28 4.43 -8.17
N ALA A 146 18.39 3.26 -7.54
CA ALA A 146 18.91 2.04 -8.12
C ALA A 146 17.85 1.22 -8.90
N SER A 147 16.56 1.52 -8.69
CA SER A 147 15.44 0.81 -9.29
C SER A 147 14.54 1.70 -10.15
N GLY A 148 13.87 1.09 -11.13
CA GLY A 148 12.97 1.73 -12.07
C GLY A 148 12.67 0.81 -13.24
N SER A 149 11.42 0.79 -13.69
CA SER A 149 11.04 0.09 -14.92
C SER A 149 9.96 0.83 -15.69
N VAL A 150 10.10 0.81 -17.03
CA VAL A 150 9.09 1.22 -18.01
C VAL A 150 8.71 0.05 -18.91
N ARG A 151 8.95 -1.20 -18.48
CA ARG A 151 8.45 -2.39 -19.18
C ARG A 151 6.93 -2.37 -19.25
N LYS A 152 6.35 -3.08 -20.22
CA LYS A 152 4.90 -3.28 -20.28
C LYS A 152 4.37 -3.75 -18.91
N GLY A 153 3.33 -3.10 -18.42
CA GLY A 153 2.78 -3.33 -17.07
C GLY A 153 3.34 -2.39 -16.01
N TYR A 154 4.46 -1.68 -16.24
CA TYR A 154 5.06 -0.75 -15.28
C TYR A 154 4.91 0.70 -15.72
N GLU A 155 4.43 1.56 -14.83
CA GLU A 155 4.32 3.00 -14.97
C GLU A 155 5.09 3.68 -13.83
N THR A 156 6.30 4.14 -14.13
CA THR A 156 7.15 4.85 -13.16
C THR A 156 6.99 6.36 -13.33
N TYR A 157 6.89 7.06 -12.19
CA TYR A 157 6.80 8.51 -12.09
C TYR A 157 7.89 9.02 -11.12
N LEU A 158 8.49 10.16 -11.47
CA LEU A 158 9.35 10.93 -10.57
C LEU A 158 8.63 12.22 -10.18
N SER A 159 8.32 12.36 -8.91
CA SER A 159 7.79 13.60 -8.34
C SER A 159 8.94 14.44 -7.79
N ILE A 160 9.17 15.60 -8.39
CA ILE A 160 10.27 16.51 -8.06
C ILE A 160 9.67 17.79 -7.46
N VAL A 161 9.91 18.01 -6.18
CA VAL A 161 9.44 19.18 -5.44
C VAL A 161 10.58 20.17 -5.29
N ASN A 162 10.32 21.43 -5.60
CA ASN A 162 11.18 22.56 -5.23
C ASN A 162 10.55 23.27 -4.02
N PRO A 163 11.06 23.04 -2.80
CA PRO A 163 10.57 23.71 -1.59
C PRO A 163 11.09 25.15 -1.43
N GLY A 164 11.90 25.66 -2.38
CA GLY A 164 12.48 26.98 -2.33
C GLY A 164 11.63 28.05 -3.01
N ASP A 165 11.93 29.32 -2.67
CA ASP A 165 11.20 30.50 -3.16
C ASP A 165 11.68 31.00 -4.53
N ALA A 166 12.67 30.33 -5.13
CA ALA A 166 13.17 30.62 -6.48
C ALA A 166 12.95 29.41 -7.39
N PRO A 167 12.66 29.60 -8.69
CA PRO A 167 12.62 28.51 -9.66
C PRO A 167 13.94 27.72 -9.69
N ALA A 168 13.84 26.44 -9.95
CA ALA A 168 14.95 25.51 -10.09
C ALA A 168 14.83 24.71 -11.39
N GLU A 169 15.91 24.03 -11.74
CA GLU A 169 15.95 23.03 -12.81
C GLU A 169 16.40 21.69 -12.23
N ALA A 170 15.96 20.62 -12.87
CA ALA A 170 16.38 19.25 -12.62
C ALA A 170 16.83 18.58 -13.91
N ASP A 171 18.00 17.95 -13.85
CA ASP A 171 18.55 17.09 -14.89
C ASP A 171 18.40 15.62 -14.47
N LEU A 172 17.91 14.79 -15.38
CA LEU A 172 17.66 13.37 -15.15
C LEU A 172 18.66 12.58 -16.00
N THR A 173 19.42 11.69 -15.37
CA THR A 173 20.30 10.75 -16.07
C THR A 173 19.87 9.31 -15.76
N PHE A 174 19.37 8.62 -16.77
CA PHE A 174 18.96 7.22 -16.72
C PHE A 174 20.13 6.32 -17.10
N TYR A 175 20.38 5.30 -16.28
CA TYR A 175 21.38 4.26 -16.48
C TYR A 175 20.67 2.93 -16.67
N CYS A 176 20.59 2.47 -17.92
CA CYS A 176 19.74 1.37 -18.32
C CYS A 176 20.46 0.02 -18.17
N ASP A 177 19.71 -1.07 -18.03
CA ASP A 177 20.24 -2.43 -17.82
C ASP A 177 21.05 -2.95 -19.03
N ASP A 178 20.80 -2.42 -20.23
CA ASP A 178 21.60 -2.71 -21.43
C ASP A 178 22.91 -1.91 -21.52
N GLY A 179 23.21 -1.09 -20.51
CA GLY A 179 24.40 -0.25 -20.42
C GLY A 179 24.27 1.11 -21.13
N SER A 180 23.14 1.40 -21.77
CA SER A 180 22.89 2.73 -22.33
C SER A 180 22.68 3.76 -21.22
N VAL A 181 23.11 5.00 -21.48
CA VAL A 181 22.91 6.14 -20.58
C VAL A 181 22.17 7.23 -21.33
N GLU A 182 21.05 7.69 -20.78
CA GLU A 182 20.21 8.69 -21.40
C GLU A 182 19.97 9.88 -20.47
N ARG A 183 20.10 11.09 -21.02
CA ARG A 183 20.02 12.33 -20.25
C ARG A 183 18.86 13.20 -20.72
N ARG A 184 18.21 13.88 -19.77
CA ARG A 184 17.17 14.90 -19.99
C ARG A 184 17.52 16.10 -19.13
N ASP A 185 17.81 17.23 -19.76
CA ASP A 185 18.29 18.43 -19.09
C ASP A 185 17.20 19.49 -18.97
N GLY A 186 17.34 20.37 -17.98
CA GLY A 186 16.55 21.61 -17.89
C GLY A 186 15.07 21.39 -17.61
N ILE A 187 14.71 20.36 -16.84
CA ILE A 187 13.32 20.18 -16.41
C ILE A 187 13.00 21.29 -15.39
N ALA A 188 12.13 22.21 -15.78
CA ALA A 188 11.74 23.32 -14.92
C ALA A 188 10.93 22.84 -13.72
N VAL A 189 11.30 23.33 -12.54
CA VAL A 189 10.56 23.16 -11.29
C VAL A 189 10.41 24.53 -10.63
N GLY A 190 9.23 25.14 -10.77
CA GLY A 190 9.00 26.49 -10.25
C GLY A 190 9.18 26.58 -8.74
N ALA A 191 9.27 27.81 -8.23
CA ALA A 191 9.33 28.07 -6.78
C ALA A 191 8.11 27.46 -6.08
N ASN A 192 8.31 26.76 -4.96
CA ASN A 192 7.26 26.11 -4.20
C ASN A 192 6.35 25.17 -5.04
N GLN A 193 6.85 24.63 -6.16
CA GLN A 193 6.09 23.76 -7.06
C GLN A 193 6.58 22.30 -7.03
N ARG A 194 5.70 21.41 -7.49
CA ARG A 194 6.03 20.04 -7.86
C ARG A 194 5.94 19.88 -9.37
N THR A 195 6.97 19.29 -9.97
CA THR A 195 6.94 18.78 -11.34
C THR A 195 6.90 17.25 -11.29
N VAL A 196 6.04 16.62 -12.10
CA VAL A 196 5.95 15.16 -12.20
C VAL A 196 6.41 14.73 -13.59
N VAL A 197 7.42 13.85 -13.63
CA VAL A 197 7.90 13.24 -14.88
C VAL A 197 7.33 11.83 -14.99
N ALA A 198 6.49 11.59 -16.00
CA ALA A 198 6.07 10.25 -16.38
C ALA A 198 7.21 9.57 -17.15
N VAL A 199 7.97 8.69 -16.48
CA VAL A 199 9.21 8.14 -17.05
C VAL A 199 8.93 7.22 -18.25
N HIS A 200 7.75 6.61 -18.30
CA HIS A 200 7.31 5.73 -19.38
C HIS A 200 6.83 6.47 -20.64
N GLU A 201 6.72 7.79 -20.61
CA GLU A 201 6.40 8.61 -21.78
C GLU A 201 7.69 9.15 -22.43
N GLU A 202 7.64 9.40 -23.74
CA GLU A 202 8.71 10.08 -24.46
C GLU A 202 8.72 11.59 -24.15
N GLY A 203 9.86 12.26 -24.37
CA GLY A 203 10.05 13.68 -24.03
C GLY A 203 10.94 13.82 -22.80
N HIS A 204 10.37 14.19 -21.65
CA HIS A 204 11.11 14.29 -20.37
C HIS A 204 11.38 12.93 -19.71
N GLY A 205 10.66 11.88 -20.11
CA GLY A 205 10.87 10.51 -19.65
C GLY A 205 11.86 9.72 -20.51
N LEU A 206 12.04 8.46 -20.11
CA LEU A 206 12.84 7.47 -20.84
C LEU A 206 12.05 6.93 -22.04
N GLY A 207 10.73 6.76 -21.92
CA GLY A 207 9.90 6.10 -22.94
C GLY A 207 10.10 4.58 -22.99
N ARG A 208 9.16 3.85 -23.61
CA ARG A 208 9.17 2.38 -23.67
C ARG A 208 9.88 1.88 -24.93
N SER A 209 10.89 1.02 -24.79
CA SER A 209 11.56 0.35 -25.91
C SER A 209 11.13 -1.11 -26.10
N GLY A 210 10.63 -1.76 -25.05
CA GLY A 210 10.38 -3.20 -25.03
C GLY A 210 11.64 -4.07 -24.90
N THR A 211 12.80 -3.47 -24.59
CA THR A 211 14.10 -4.17 -24.48
C THR A 211 14.62 -4.19 -23.04
N ALA A 212 15.88 -4.61 -22.82
CA ALA A 212 16.53 -4.48 -21.52
C ALA A 212 16.73 -3.02 -21.08
N ARG A 213 16.72 -2.06 -22.02
CA ARG A 213 16.76 -0.62 -21.74
C ARG A 213 15.67 -0.17 -20.75
N ASP A 214 14.52 -0.84 -20.76
CA ASP A 214 13.35 -0.43 -19.98
C ASP A 214 13.53 -0.57 -18.46
N ASP A 215 14.54 -1.29 -17.98
CA ASP A 215 14.91 -1.30 -16.56
C ASP A 215 16.10 -0.37 -16.32
N PHE A 216 15.99 0.52 -15.35
CA PHE A 216 16.94 1.62 -15.18
C PHE A 216 17.18 1.99 -13.73
N ALA A 217 18.32 2.62 -13.50
CA ALA A 217 18.61 3.47 -12.36
C ALA A 217 18.51 4.93 -12.83
N VAL A 218 18.24 5.86 -11.93
CA VAL A 218 18.14 7.28 -12.28
C VAL A 218 18.80 8.17 -11.24
N VAL A 219 19.54 9.16 -11.73
CA VAL A 219 20.06 10.26 -10.93
C VAL A 219 19.30 11.53 -11.30
N VAL A 220 18.79 12.23 -10.29
CA VAL A 220 18.13 13.53 -10.44
C VAL A 220 19.01 14.57 -9.77
N GLU A 221 19.46 15.56 -10.53
CA GLU A 221 20.42 16.58 -10.07
C GLU A 221 19.92 17.98 -10.41
N SER A 222 20.02 18.92 -9.48
CA SER A 222 19.86 20.33 -9.77
C SER A 222 21.20 20.93 -10.18
N PRO A 223 21.42 21.29 -11.46
CA PRO A 223 22.71 21.79 -11.93
C PRO A 223 23.11 23.11 -11.24
N GLY A 224 22.14 23.93 -10.84
CA GLY A 224 22.35 25.15 -10.07
C GLY A 224 22.56 24.93 -8.55
N GLY A 225 22.49 23.68 -8.08
CA GLY A 225 22.61 23.35 -6.66
C GLY A 225 21.35 23.64 -5.84
N SER A 226 20.21 23.92 -6.47
CA SER A 226 18.96 24.18 -5.74
C SER A 226 18.52 22.92 -4.97
N PRO A 227 18.04 23.08 -3.73
CA PRO A 227 17.56 21.95 -2.94
C PRO A 227 16.22 21.46 -3.51
N LEU A 228 16.13 20.17 -3.84
CA LEU A 228 14.94 19.49 -4.34
C LEU A 228 14.56 18.34 -3.40
N VAL A 229 13.31 17.89 -3.48
CA VAL A 229 12.85 16.61 -2.90
C VAL A 229 12.36 15.72 -4.03
N VAL A 230 12.84 14.49 -4.08
CA VAL A 230 12.50 13.56 -5.17
C VAL A 230 11.96 12.25 -4.60
N GLU A 231 10.77 11.89 -5.08
CA GLU A 231 10.10 10.63 -4.77
C GLU A 231 9.81 9.87 -6.06
N ARG A 232 10.11 8.56 -6.08
CA ARG A 232 9.77 7.67 -7.20
C ARG A 232 8.57 6.81 -6.81
N THR A 233 7.50 6.90 -7.59
CA THR A 233 6.33 6.02 -7.48
C THR A 233 6.26 5.13 -8.71
N THR A 234 6.08 3.82 -8.51
CA THR A 234 5.91 2.86 -9.60
C THR A 234 4.59 2.13 -9.40
N TYR A 235 3.73 2.20 -10.42
CA TYR A 235 2.55 1.35 -10.56
C TYR A 235 2.91 0.17 -11.44
N PHE A 236 2.44 -1.04 -11.10
CA PHE A 236 2.82 -2.25 -11.81
C PHE A 236 1.68 -3.25 -11.95
N GLU A 237 1.70 -4.00 -13.06
CA GLU A 237 0.99 -5.26 -13.28
C GLU A 237 2.04 -6.38 -13.35
N TYR A 238 2.15 -7.18 -12.28
CA TYR A 238 3.14 -8.23 -12.10
C TYR A 238 2.50 -9.62 -12.08
N THR A 239 2.44 -10.23 -13.26
CA THR A 239 1.86 -11.58 -13.48
C THR A 239 2.80 -12.68 -12.96
N PRO A 240 2.28 -13.74 -12.30
CA PRO A 240 0.87 -14.06 -12.08
C PRO A 240 0.27 -13.48 -10.78
N TYR A 241 1.05 -12.75 -9.99
CA TYR A 241 0.71 -12.53 -8.58
C TYR A 241 -0.14 -11.31 -8.29
N THR A 242 0.08 -10.17 -8.96
CA THR A 242 -0.44 -8.90 -8.44
C THR A 242 -0.50 -7.75 -9.44
N GLU A 243 -1.34 -6.76 -9.15
CA GLU A 243 -1.17 -5.37 -9.57
C GLU A 243 -0.87 -4.51 -8.33
N GLY A 244 -0.19 -3.39 -8.47
CA GLY A 244 0.35 -2.68 -7.31
C GLY A 244 0.91 -1.31 -7.54
N ALA A 245 1.28 -0.69 -6.42
CA ALA A 245 2.04 0.55 -6.37
C ALA A 245 3.02 0.48 -5.20
N HIS A 246 4.21 1.00 -5.38
CA HIS A 246 5.15 1.26 -4.29
C HIS A 246 5.88 2.58 -4.55
N SER A 247 6.37 3.21 -3.48
CA SER A 247 7.08 4.48 -3.56
C SER A 247 8.31 4.49 -2.66
N VAL A 248 9.33 5.26 -3.06
CA VAL A 248 10.56 5.45 -2.30
C VAL A 248 11.10 6.86 -2.48
N THR A 249 11.70 7.41 -1.43
CA THR A 249 12.53 8.62 -1.50
C THR A 249 13.96 8.23 -1.89
N GLY A 250 14.62 9.03 -2.75
CA GLY A 250 15.95 8.71 -3.27
C GLY A 250 17.05 8.70 -2.20
N ALA A 251 18.20 8.10 -2.52
CA ALA A 251 19.40 8.18 -1.70
C ALA A 251 20.14 9.51 -1.91
N ALA A 252 20.71 10.04 -0.82
CA ALA A 252 21.52 11.25 -0.86
C ALA A 252 22.82 11.04 -1.68
N GLU A 253 23.47 9.89 -1.49
CA GLU A 253 24.74 9.56 -2.10
C GLU A 253 24.94 8.04 -2.23
N PRO A 254 25.84 7.58 -3.13
CA PRO A 254 26.30 6.20 -3.13
C PRO A 254 27.19 5.92 -1.91
N LEU A 255 27.03 4.73 -1.32
CA LEU A 255 27.74 4.30 -0.11
C LEU A 255 28.41 2.94 -0.28
N SER A 256 29.30 2.63 0.67
CA SER A 256 30.05 1.36 0.65
C SER A 256 29.28 0.19 1.28
N GLU A 257 28.24 0.45 2.07
CA GLU A 257 27.46 -0.59 2.75
C GLU A 257 25.99 -0.17 2.84
N TRP A 258 25.09 -1.12 2.61
CA TRP A 258 23.63 -0.93 2.67
C TRP A 258 22.96 -2.13 3.31
N HIS A 259 21.88 -1.89 4.05
CA HIS A 259 21.16 -2.93 4.77
C HIS A 259 19.66 -2.89 4.49
N PHE A 260 19.04 -4.07 4.42
CA PHE A 260 17.60 -4.25 4.28
C PHE A 260 17.08 -5.21 5.34
N ALA A 261 16.10 -4.79 6.12
CA ALA A 261 15.48 -5.65 7.12
C ALA A 261 14.33 -6.49 6.55
N GLY A 262 13.68 -6.02 5.49
CA GLY A 262 12.58 -6.68 4.79
C GLY A 262 13.02 -7.43 3.54
N GLY A 263 12.34 -8.55 3.28
CA GLY A 263 12.56 -9.40 2.12
C GLY A 263 12.09 -10.83 2.37
N SER A 264 11.74 -11.53 1.30
CA SER A 264 11.36 -12.93 1.36
C SER A 264 11.59 -13.63 0.02
N ALA A 265 12.09 -14.87 0.08
CA ALA A 265 12.21 -15.81 -1.03
C ALA A 265 11.17 -16.94 -0.94
N ARG A 266 10.12 -16.73 -0.14
CA ARG A 266 8.99 -17.65 -0.01
C ARG A 266 8.24 -17.82 -1.33
N GLU A 267 7.58 -18.95 -1.49
CA GLU A 267 6.54 -19.06 -2.52
C GLU A 267 5.50 -17.95 -2.34
N GLY A 268 5.15 -17.27 -3.44
CA GLY A 268 4.28 -16.09 -3.43
C GLY A 268 4.98 -14.78 -3.06
N TYR A 269 6.30 -14.76 -2.88
CA TYR A 269 7.11 -13.56 -2.64
C TYR A 269 8.31 -13.48 -3.58
N ASP A 270 8.42 -12.36 -4.29
CA ASP A 270 9.46 -12.10 -5.28
C ASP A 270 10.22 -10.86 -4.86
N THR A 271 11.30 -11.08 -4.09
CA THR A 271 12.23 -10.01 -3.68
C THR A 271 13.32 -9.84 -4.71
N TYR A 272 13.49 -8.61 -5.18
CA TYR A 272 14.56 -8.18 -6.07
C TYR A 272 15.44 -7.15 -5.37
N LEU A 273 16.74 -7.37 -5.38
CA LEU A 273 17.76 -6.41 -4.99
C LEU A 273 18.25 -5.67 -6.23
N HIS A 274 18.22 -4.35 -6.21
CA HIS A 274 18.71 -3.49 -7.27
C HIS A 274 19.96 -2.78 -6.77
N VAL A 275 21.07 -2.89 -7.50
CA VAL A 275 22.31 -2.20 -7.15
C VAL A 275 22.80 -1.39 -8.34
N PHE A 276 23.10 -0.11 -8.10
CA PHE A 276 23.50 0.86 -9.10
C PHE A 276 24.87 1.45 -8.75
N ASN A 277 25.76 1.46 -9.73
CA ASN A 277 27.06 2.11 -9.64
C ASN A 277 27.04 3.41 -10.47
N PRO A 278 26.87 4.58 -9.84
CA PRO A 278 26.93 5.86 -10.55
C PRO A 278 28.35 6.26 -10.99
N GLY A 279 29.38 5.59 -10.45
CA GLY A 279 30.79 5.93 -10.69
C GLY A 279 31.34 5.35 -11.99
N GLU A 280 32.46 5.90 -12.47
CA GLU A 280 33.13 5.45 -13.71
C GLU A 280 33.83 4.09 -13.59
N LYS A 281 34.22 3.70 -12.37
CA LYS A 281 34.98 2.49 -12.12
C LYS A 281 34.04 1.35 -11.78
N ASP A 282 34.38 0.14 -12.22
CA ASP A 282 33.64 -1.06 -11.83
C ASP A 282 33.66 -1.23 -10.30
N ALA A 283 32.49 -1.50 -9.74
CA ALA A 283 32.34 -1.86 -8.34
C ALA A 283 32.39 -3.38 -8.19
N THR A 284 32.91 -3.84 -7.06
CA THR A 284 32.82 -5.24 -6.64
C THR A 284 32.13 -5.25 -5.29
N ILE A 285 31.05 -6.03 -5.18
CA ILE A 285 30.25 -6.11 -3.96
C ILE A 285 30.15 -7.54 -3.45
N ASP A 286 29.95 -7.67 -2.14
CA ASP A 286 29.45 -8.87 -1.49
C ASP A 286 27.98 -8.66 -1.14
N ILE A 287 27.16 -9.67 -1.38
CA ILE A 287 25.75 -9.73 -0.97
C ILE A 287 25.63 -10.82 0.09
N ARG A 288 25.16 -10.45 1.28
CA ARG A 288 24.87 -11.39 2.37
C ARG A 288 23.37 -11.41 2.63
N TYR A 289 22.77 -12.59 2.52
CA TYR A 289 21.39 -12.85 2.95
C TYR A 289 21.41 -13.47 4.34
N CYS A 290 20.74 -12.85 5.31
CA CYS A 290 20.61 -13.35 6.67
C CYS A 290 19.20 -13.89 6.89
N LEU A 291 19.09 -15.15 7.32
CA LEU A 291 17.82 -15.84 7.56
C LEU A 291 17.48 -15.87 9.05
N ALA A 292 16.23 -16.21 9.39
CA ALA A 292 15.75 -16.21 10.78
C ALA A 292 16.48 -17.23 11.68
N GLY A 293 16.99 -18.34 11.11
CA GLY A 293 17.76 -19.36 11.83
C GLY A 293 19.19 -18.97 12.20
N GLY A 294 19.67 -17.80 11.76
CA GLY A 294 21.08 -17.39 11.89
C GLY A 294 21.99 -17.94 10.78
N ASP A 295 21.42 -18.72 9.85
CA ASP A 295 22.10 -19.12 8.62
C ASP A 295 22.22 -17.91 7.69
N ALA A 296 23.43 -17.71 7.16
CA ALA A 296 23.69 -16.68 6.18
C ALA A 296 24.17 -17.30 4.86
N VAL A 297 23.61 -16.82 3.77
CA VAL A 297 24.06 -17.14 2.42
C VAL A 297 24.87 -15.95 1.91
N GLU A 298 26.16 -16.17 1.66
CA GLU A 298 27.04 -15.14 1.11
C GLU A 298 27.26 -15.37 -0.39
N ARG A 299 27.20 -14.29 -1.15
CA ARG A 299 27.60 -14.20 -2.56
C ARG A 299 28.71 -13.18 -2.65
N LYS A 300 29.92 -13.64 -2.95
CA LYS A 300 31.12 -12.81 -2.94
C LYS A 300 31.48 -12.38 -4.35
N GLU A 301 32.07 -11.19 -4.43
CA GLU A 301 32.66 -10.66 -5.66
C GLU A 301 31.68 -10.54 -6.85
N VAL A 302 30.49 -9.98 -6.60
CA VAL A 302 29.55 -9.61 -7.67
C VAL A 302 30.01 -8.29 -8.29
N GLY A 303 30.35 -8.32 -9.58
CA GLY A 303 30.80 -7.15 -10.33
C GLY A 303 29.64 -6.30 -10.83
N ILE A 304 29.79 -4.97 -10.76
CA ILE A 304 28.87 -3.99 -11.32
C ILE A 304 29.68 -3.02 -12.18
N PRO A 305 29.43 -2.96 -13.50
CA PRO A 305 30.15 -2.05 -14.38
C PRO A 305 30.07 -0.59 -13.91
N GLY A 306 31.10 0.19 -14.20
CA GLY A 306 31.04 1.64 -14.09
C GLY A 306 29.85 2.19 -14.87
N ARG A 307 29.08 3.12 -14.28
CA ARG A 307 27.82 3.65 -14.81
C ARG A 307 26.79 2.55 -15.11
N GLY A 308 26.91 1.40 -14.46
CA GLY A 308 26.06 0.23 -14.66
C GLY A 308 25.15 -0.04 -13.48
N ARG A 309 24.19 -0.95 -13.70
CA ARG A 309 23.32 -1.48 -12.67
C ARG A 309 23.13 -2.97 -12.82
N ILE A 310 22.69 -3.63 -11.76
CA ILE A 310 22.26 -5.03 -11.77
C ILE A 310 20.94 -5.18 -10.99
N THR A 311 20.13 -6.17 -11.39
CA THR A 311 19.03 -6.72 -10.57
C THR A 311 19.39 -8.14 -10.17
N VAL A 312 19.26 -8.46 -8.89
CA VAL A 312 19.41 -9.80 -8.35
C VAL A 312 18.07 -10.26 -7.79
N ALA A 313 17.56 -11.38 -8.29
CA ALA A 313 16.42 -12.05 -7.67
C ALA A 313 16.88 -12.80 -6.43
N ALA A 314 16.37 -12.45 -5.25
CA ALA A 314 16.79 -13.09 -4.00
C ALA A 314 16.37 -14.57 -3.91
N PHE A 315 15.42 -15.00 -4.74
CA PHE A 315 14.94 -16.38 -4.83
C PHE A 315 15.65 -17.22 -5.92
N ASP A 316 16.59 -16.63 -6.67
CA ASP A 316 17.44 -17.36 -7.60
C ASP A 316 18.56 -18.10 -6.84
N GLU A 317 18.97 -19.28 -7.32
CA GLU A 317 20.01 -20.08 -6.63
C GLU A 317 21.42 -19.52 -6.84
N LYS A 318 21.68 -18.94 -8.02
CA LYS A 318 23.00 -18.45 -8.42
C LYS A 318 23.40 -17.22 -7.62
N TYR A 319 22.50 -16.27 -7.47
CA TYR A 319 22.77 -14.98 -6.81
C TYR A 319 21.93 -14.72 -5.55
N GLY A 320 20.91 -15.52 -5.28
CA GLY A 320 20.03 -15.42 -4.11
C GLY A 320 20.19 -16.60 -3.15
N VAL A 321 19.10 -16.93 -2.44
CA VAL A 321 19.01 -18.04 -1.46
C VAL A 321 18.22 -19.24 -1.96
N GLY A 322 17.66 -19.17 -3.18
CA GLY A 322 16.70 -20.16 -3.68
C GLY A 322 15.28 -19.94 -3.14
N ARG A 323 14.29 -20.62 -3.75
CA ARG A 323 12.89 -20.58 -3.29
C ARG A 323 12.71 -21.43 -2.02
N SER A 324 11.91 -20.94 -1.07
CA SER A 324 11.51 -21.69 0.13
C SER A 324 9.99 -21.85 0.21
N ALA A 325 9.54 -23.03 0.64
CA ALA A 325 8.12 -23.34 0.80
C ALA A 325 7.50 -22.74 2.09
N GLY A 326 8.31 -22.22 3.02
CA GLY A 326 7.86 -21.87 4.37
C GLY A 326 8.49 -20.59 4.93
N ALA A 327 8.15 -20.23 6.17
CA ALA A 327 8.61 -18.99 6.82
C ALA A 327 10.15 -18.82 6.87
N ASP A 328 10.90 -19.91 6.72
CA ASP A 328 12.36 -19.91 6.61
C ASP A 328 12.87 -19.15 5.37
N GLY A 329 11.99 -18.82 4.41
CA GLY A 329 12.33 -18.01 3.25
C GLY A 329 12.39 -16.50 3.52
N ASP A 330 11.97 -16.00 4.68
CA ASP A 330 12.12 -14.57 4.98
C ASP A 330 13.60 -14.22 5.20
N LEU A 331 14.03 -13.10 4.64
CA LEU A 331 15.44 -12.73 4.55
C LEU A 331 15.68 -11.24 4.81
N SER A 332 16.92 -10.93 5.18
CA SER A 332 17.47 -9.58 5.30
C SER A 332 18.76 -9.54 4.50
N ILE A 333 19.13 -8.37 3.97
CA ILE A 333 20.22 -8.26 2.99
C ILE A 333 21.24 -7.23 3.49
N THR A 334 22.53 -7.58 3.42
CA THR A 334 23.63 -6.60 3.43
C THR A 334 24.28 -6.59 2.06
N VAL A 335 24.46 -5.40 1.50
CA VAL A 335 25.27 -5.15 0.30
C VAL A 335 26.51 -4.40 0.73
N LYS A 336 27.70 -4.89 0.39
CA LYS A 336 28.96 -4.26 0.78
C LYS A 336 29.92 -4.17 -0.39
N SER A 337 30.40 -2.97 -0.70
CA SER A 337 31.51 -2.76 -1.62
C SER A 337 32.83 -3.26 -1.02
N THR A 338 33.54 -4.10 -1.76
CA THR A 338 34.80 -4.72 -1.33
C THR A 338 36.02 -4.09 -1.98
N ASN A 339 35.84 -3.34 -3.09
CA ASN A 339 36.91 -2.63 -3.79
C ASN A 339 36.91 -1.11 -3.55
N GLY A 340 36.05 -0.62 -2.66
CA GLY A 340 35.97 0.79 -2.26
C GLY A 340 35.23 1.70 -3.24
N VAL A 341 34.62 1.16 -4.31
CA VAL A 341 33.72 1.93 -5.19
C VAL A 341 32.32 1.92 -4.58
N PRO A 342 31.77 3.08 -4.17
CA PRO A 342 30.45 3.13 -3.53
C PRO A 342 29.34 2.89 -4.56
N VAL A 343 28.22 2.34 -4.08
CA VAL A 343 27.04 1.98 -4.89
C VAL A 343 25.77 2.51 -4.23
N VAL A 344 24.64 2.48 -4.93
CA VAL A 344 23.30 2.72 -4.38
C VAL A 344 22.54 1.40 -4.41
N ALA A 345 21.82 1.08 -3.34
CA ALA A 345 21.04 -0.15 -3.27
C ALA A 345 19.57 0.13 -2.90
N GLU A 346 18.66 -0.56 -3.60
CA GLU A 346 17.24 -0.60 -3.30
C GLU A 346 16.73 -2.04 -3.33
N ASN A 347 15.62 -2.33 -2.66
CA ASN A 347 14.87 -3.55 -2.92
C ASN A 347 13.47 -3.24 -3.46
N SER A 348 12.91 -4.22 -4.17
CA SER A 348 11.47 -4.31 -4.40
C SER A 348 11.00 -5.71 -4.02
N VAL A 349 9.79 -5.79 -3.48
CA VAL A 349 9.15 -7.05 -3.11
C VAL A 349 7.77 -7.05 -3.73
N TYR A 350 7.48 -8.04 -4.57
CA TYR A 350 6.14 -8.32 -5.09
C TYR A 350 5.59 -9.53 -4.38
N TYR A 351 4.34 -9.49 -3.94
CA TYR A 351 3.81 -10.57 -3.11
C TYR A 351 2.34 -10.85 -3.37
N GLY A 352 1.97 -12.11 -3.17
CA GLY A 352 0.61 -12.57 -2.88
C GLY A 352 0.55 -13.06 -1.43
N TYR A 353 0.27 -12.16 -0.49
CA TYR A 353 0.22 -12.48 0.93
C TYR A 353 -1.14 -13.08 1.30
N ARG A 354 -1.12 -14.25 1.96
CA ARG A 354 -2.32 -15.10 2.18
C ARG A 354 -3.00 -15.38 0.82
N PRO A 355 -4.12 -16.12 0.75
CA PRO A 355 -4.94 -16.01 -0.42
C PRO A 355 -5.37 -14.54 -0.51
N LEU A 356 -4.79 -13.81 -1.48
CA LEU A 356 -5.43 -12.68 -2.16
C LEU A 356 -5.18 -11.29 -1.53
N TRP A 357 -4.11 -11.10 -0.75
CA TRP A 357 -3.62 -9.76 -0.35
C TRP A 357 -2.32 -9.49 -1.08
N ASN A 358 -2.46 -8.91 -2.27
CA ASN A 358 -1.34 -8.79 -3.19
C ASN A 358 -0.90 -7.35 -3.29
N GLY A 359 0.37 -7.15 -3.58
CA GLY A 359 0.89 -5.82 -3.80
C GLY A 359 2.39 -5.85 -3.94
N GLY A 360 2.99 -4.73 -3.63
CA GLY A 360 4.43 -4.66 -3.56
C GLY A 360 4.89 -3.57 -2.62
N ALA A 361 6.15 -3.66 -2.26
CA ALA A 361 6.86 -2.69 -1.46
C ALA A 361 8.21 -2.42 -2.10
N ALA A 362 8.75 -1.24 -1.87
CA ALA A 362 10.13 -0.92 -2.19
C ALA A 362 10.74 -0.19 -1.00
N ALA A 363 12.04 -0.39 -0.79
CA ALA A 363 12.79 0.33 0.23
C ALA A 363 14.14 0.77 -0.35
N MET A 364 14.56 1.97 0.06
CA MET A 364 15.96 2.37 -0.04
C MET A 364 16.73 1.61 1.04
N GLY A 365 17.95 1.15 0.74
CA GLY A 365 18.77 0.53 1.76
C GLY A 365 19.06 1.51 2.89
N GLU A 366 19.20 0.98 4.11
CA GLU A 366 19.64 1.77 5.25
C GLU A 366 21.18 1.78 5.32
N PRO A 367 21.81 2.96 5.47
CA PRO A 367 23.27 3.07 5.46
C PRO A 367 23.91 2.51 6.72
N ALA A 368 23.17 2.46 7.83
CA ALA A 368 23.67 1.96 9.11
C ALA A 368 22.54 1.43 9.99
N ALA A 369 22.90 0.51 10.89
CA ALA A 369 22.05 0.09 11.99
C ALA A 369 21.92 1.20 13.05
N GLY A 370 20.78 1.25 13.73
CA GLY A 370 20.47 2.20 14.81
C GLY A 370 19.88 1.54 16.05
N GLU A 371 20.01 2.20 17.20
CA GLU A 371 19.46 1.70 18.47
C GLU A 371 17.97 2.01 18.64
N THR A 372 17.43 3.00 17.93
CA THR A 372 16.03 3.43 18.03
C THR A 372 15.43 3.62 16.65
N TRP A 373 14.21 3.10 16.46
CA TRP A 373 13.44 3.21 15.22
C TRP A 373 12.00 3.61 15.50
N TYR A 374 11.40 4.38 14.59
CA TYR A 374 10.03 4.83 14.71
C TYR A 374 9.22 4.57 13.44
N PHE A 375 7.97 4.16 13.63
CA PHE A 375 6.98 4.02 12.56
C PHE A 375 5.69 4.70 13.03
N ALA A 376 5.27 5.75 12.31
CA ALA A 376 4.05 6.49 12.64
C ALA A 376 2.78 5.78 12.11
N ALA A 377 2.92 5.00 11.04
CA ALA A 377 1.84 4.25 10.43
C ALA A 377 1.85 2.77 10.85
N GLY A 378 0.65 2.23 11.09
CA GLY A 378 0.43 0.83 11.42
C GLY A 378 -1.03 0.57 11.78
N CYS A 379 -1.52 -0.62 11.43
CA CYS A 379 -2.89 -1.03 11.70
C CYS A 379 -2.97 -2.54 11.96
N THR A 380 -3.79 -2.91 12.93
CA THR A 380 -4.10 -4.30 13.34
C THR A 380 -5.57 -4.64 13.20
N ARG A 381 -6.38 -3.71 12.68
CA ARG A 381 -7.77 -3.96 12.31
C ARG A 381 -7.81 -5.05 11.24
N HIS A 382 -8.93 -5.73 11.15
CA HIS A 382 -9.23 -6.66 10.08
C HIS A 382 -8.99 -5.97 8.73
N GLY A 383 -8.47 -6.72 7.76
CA GLY A 383 -8.03 -6.17 6.47
C GLY A 383 -6.68 -5.43 6.48
N PHE A 384 -6.00 -5.33 7.63
CA PHE A 384 -4.61 -4.85 7.71
C PHE A 384 -3.73 -5.84 8.48
N ASP A 385 -2.56 -6.13 7.91
CA ASP A 385 -1.54 -6.96 8.55
C ASP A 385 -0.21 -6.19 8.51
N THR A 386 0.17 -5.63 9.66
CA THR A 386 1.40 -4.86 9.81
C THR A 386 2.52 -5.75 10.35
N HIS A 387 3.65 -5.78 9.66
CA HIS A 387 4.83 -6.54 10.05
C HIS A 387 6.04 -5.64 10.18
N LEU A 388 6.90 -5.95 11.16
CA LEU A 388 8.21 -5.33 11.33
C LEU A 388 9.29 -6.37 11.07
N GLY A 389 10.19 -6.09 10.14
CA GLY A 389 11.45 -6.81 9.98
C GLY A 389 12.49 -6.20 10.91
N LEU A 390 13.14 -7.03 11.73
CA LEU A 390 14.24 -6.64 12.61
C LEU A 390 15.49 -7.37 12.13
N PHE A 391 16.49 -6.64 11.65
CA PHE A 391 17.73 -7.21 11.16
C PHE A 391 18.90 -6.79 12.02
N ASN A 392 19.66 -7.76 12.51
CA ASN A 392 20.91 -7.50 13.20
C ASN A 392 22.09 -7.78 12.25
N PRO A 393 22.68 -6.76 11.60
CA PRO A 393 23.85 -6.95 10.74
C PRO A 393 25.13 -7.22 11.54
N GLY A 394 25.13 -6.92 12.85
CA GLY A 394 26.28 -7.07 13.74
C GLY A 394 26.48 -8.51 14.24
N GLU A 395 27.58 -8.74 14.95
CA GLU A 395 27.92 -10.09 15.47
C GLU A 395 27.33 -10.38 16.85
N LYS A 396 27.04 -9.34 17.64
CA LYS A 396 26.50 -9.47 18.99
C LYS A 396 24.98 -9.58 18.93
N GLU A 397 24.38 -10.34 19.84
CA GLU A 397 22.92 -10.40 19.96
C GLU A 397 22.34 -9.03 20.37
N ALA A 398 21.27 -8.61 19.69
CA ALA A 398 20.49 -7.44 20.04
C ALA A 398 19.28 -7.81 20.90
N VAL A 399 18.96 -6.95 21.87
CA VAL A 399 17.78 -7.09 22.72
C VAL A 399 16.86 -5.89 22.50
N VAL A 400 15.75 -6.11 21.81
CA VAL A 400 14.84 -5.09 21.30
C VAL A 400 13.57 -5.04 22.14
N ASP A 401 13.25 -3.84 22.64
CA ASP A 401 11.95 -3.52 23.23
C ASP A 401 11.06 -2.88 22.15
N VAL A 402 9.81 -3.35 22.04
CA VAL A 402 8.80 -2.84 21.12
C VAL A 402 7.69 -2.14 21.92
N THR A 403 7.46 -0.86 21.66
CA THR A 403 6.36 -0.10 22.26
C THR A 403 5.35 0.29 21.19
N TYR A 404 4.08 -0.05 21.44
CA TYR A 404 2.94 0.21 20.56
C TYR A 404 2.09 1.33 21.17
N TYR A 405 1.98 2.44 20.45
CA TYR A 405 1.13 3.58 20.80
C TYR A 405 -0.15 3.50 19.99
N ARG A 406 -1.26 3.18 20.67
CA ARG A 406 -2.53 2.81 20.04
C ARG A 406 -3.46 4.03 19.88
N GLY A 407 -4.37 3.99 18.90
CA GLY A 407 -5.30 5.08 18.60
C GLY A 407 -6.32 5.33 19.73
N ASP A 408 -6.67 4.30 20.51
CA ASP A 408 -7.43 4.39 21.76
C ASP A 408 -6.67 5.08 22.91
N ASN A 409 -5.46 5.58 22.67
CA ASN A 409 -4.54 6.19 23.63
C ASN A 409 -3.88 5.24 24.63
N SER A 410 -4.13 3.93 24.52
CA SER A 410 -3.42 2.93 25.32
C SER A 410 -2.00 2.69 24.77
N VAL A 411 -1.12 2.20 25.65
CA VAL A 411 0.26 1.84 25.30
C VAL A 411 0.49 0.39 25.70
N LYS A 412 0.93 -0.43 24.75
CA LYS A 412 1.39 -1.79 25.01
C LYS A 412 2.90 -1.86 24.80
N ARG A 413 3.58 -2.70 25.57
CA ARG A 413 5.02 -2.91 25.42
C ARG A 413 5.37 -4.38 25.48
N ARG A 414 6.22 -4.81 24.56
CA ARG A 414 6.90 -6.09 24.59
C ARG A 414 8.37 -5.83 24.82
N LYS A 415 8.96 -6.48 25.82
CA LYS A 415 10.37 -6.28 26.17
C LYS A 415 11.19 -7.51 25.86
N GLY A 416 12.48 -7.31 25.60
CA GLY A 416 13.46 -8.38 25.59
C GLY A 416 13.41 -9.30 24.37
N MET A 417 12.95 -8.82 23.22
CA MET A 417 13.02 -9.60 21.98
C MET A 417 14.48 -9.77 21.55
N ARG A 418 14.95 -11.00 21.42
CA ARG A 418 16.34 -11.28 21.05
C ARG A 418 16.46 -11.47 19.54
N VAL A 419 17.46 -10.83 18.94
CA VAL A 419 17.84 -11.02 17.53
C VAL A 419 19.33 -11.35 17.52
N ALA A 420 19.66 -12.61 17.21
CA ALA A 420 21.04 -13.07 17.19
C ALA A 420 21.88 -12.26 16.19
N GLY A 421 23.20 -12.26 16.36
CA GLY A 421 24.10 -11.60 15.39
C GLY A 421 23.95 -12.20 14.00
N ARG A 422 24.04 -11.36 12.96
CA ARG A 422 23.91 -11.73 11.54
C ARG A 422 22.63 -12.52 11.24
N SER A 423 21.54 -12.15 11.90
CA SER A 423 20.25 -12.82 11.79
C SER A 423 19.12 -11.79 11.77
N ARG A 424 17.90 -12.29 11.57
CA ARG A 424 16.70 -11.46 11.54
C ARG A 424 15.58 -12.06 12.39
N ALA A 425 14.62 -11.21 12.72
CA ALA A 425 13.33 -11.59 13.30
C ALA A 425 12.20 -10.81 12.61
N SER A 426 11.00 -11.40 12.61
CA SER A 426 9.77 -10.72 12.16
C SER A 426 8.83 -10.52 13.34
N VAL A 427 8.17 -9.37 13.41
CA VAL A 427 7.10 -9.08 14.38
C VAL A 427 5.80 -8.88 13.62
N SER A 428 4.83 -9.76 13.82
CA SER A 428 3.46 -9.57 13.33
C SER A 428 2.67 -8.82 14.40
N LEU A 429 2.19 -7.61 14.11
CA LEU A 429 1.50 -6.79 15.11
C LEU A 429 0.15 -7.42 15.53
N GLN A 430 -0.52 -8.06 14.58
CA GLN A 430 -1.84 -8.69 14.74
C GLN A 430 -1.78 -10.06 15.43
N ASP A 431 -0.60 -10.68 15.52
CA ASP A 431 -0.39 -11.92 16.26
C ASP A 431 -0.22 -11.61 17.76
N THR A 432 -0.89 -12.38 18.63
CA THR A 432 -0.75 -12.21 20.09
C THR A 432 0.54 -12.81 20.63
N GLY A 433 1.14 -13.77 19.91
CA GLY A 433 2.43 -14.36 20.26
C GLY A 433 3.60 -13.41 19.98
N THR A 434 3.52 -12.64 18.90
CA THR A 434 4.60 -11.72 18.51
C THR A 434 4.30 -10.22 18.71
N GLY A 435 3.04 -9.81 18.64
CA GLY A 435 2.59 -8.41 18.72
C GLY A 435 1.55 -8.16 19.80
N ILE A 436 0.46 -7.47 19.43
CA ILE A 436 -0.57 -6.97 20.34
C ILE A 436 -1.98 -7.55 20.11
N GLY A 437 -2.14 -8.38 19.09
CA GLY A 437 -3.43 -8.95 18.66
C GLY A 437 -4.20 -8.06 17.69
N ARG A 438 -5.17 -8.65 16.99
CA ARG A 438 -6.15 -7.89 16.19
C ARG A 438 -7.04 -7.03 17.08
N CYS A 439 -7.40 -5.86 16.57
CA CYS A 439 -8.28 -4.94 17.26
C CYS A 439 -9.02 -4.09 16.25
N ASP A 440 -10.35 -4.19 16.23
CA ASP A 440 -11.22 -3.55 15.24
C ASP A 440 -11.82 -2.22 15.71
N ASP A 441 -11.45 -1.76 16.91
CA ASP A 441 -11.76 -0.44 17.45
C ASP A 441 -10.59 0.56 17.25
N ASP A 442 -10.70 1.77 17.84
CA ASP A 442 -9.68 2.82 17.76
C ASP A 442 -8.27 2.37 18.18
N GLY A 443 -8.16 1.33 19.01
CA GLY A 443 -6.91 0.72 19.41
C GLY A 443 -6.25 -0.15 18.33
N GLY A 444 -6.93 -0.40 17.21
CA GLY A 444 -6.39 -1.09 16.05
C GLY A 444 -5.32 -0.30 15.31
N ASP A 445 -5.40 1.02 15.40
CA ASP A 445 -4.44 1.97 14.85
C ASP A 445 -3.19 2.07 15.72
N THR A 446 -1.99 1.86 15.16
CA THR A 446 -0.74 1.80 15.93
C THR A 446 0.41 2.60 15.35
N ALA A 447 1.11 3.37 16.18
CA ALA A 447 2.49 3.80 15.93
C ALA A 447 3.44 2.92 16.76
N VAL A 448 4.66 2.71 16.29
CA VAL A 448 5.65 1.82 16.92
C VAL A 448 6.96 2.54 17.20
N LYS A 449 7.51 2.31 18.39
CA LYS A 449 8.90 2.59 18.73
C LYS A 449 9.63 1.27 19.00
N LEU A 450 10.78 1.08 18.35
CA LEU A 450 11.75 0.03 18.69
C LEU A 450 12.92 0.65 19.44
N GLU A 451 13.43 -0.03 20.47
CA GLU A 451 14.56 0.42 21.27
C GLU A 451 15.47 -0.75 21.64
N CYS A 452 16.75 -0.66 21.30
CA CYS A 452 17.76 -1.68 21.62
C CYS A 452 18.23 -1.51 23.06
N SER A 453 17.55 -2.21 23.98
CA SER A 453 17.78 -2.12 25.43
C SER A 453 19.21 -2.52 25.89
N ASN A 454 19.97 -3.23 25.05
CA ASN A 454 21.36 -3.62 25.33
C ASN A 454 22.40 -2.83 24.50
N GLY A 455 22.00 -1.78 23.78
CA GLY A 455 22.88 -0.92 22.98
C GLY A 455 23.48 -1.59 21.73
N VAL A 456 22.97 -2.75 21.31
CA VAL A 456 23.37 -3.38 20.04
C VAL A 456 22.40 -2.93 18.95
N PRO A 457 22.84 -2.15 17.96
CA PRO A 457 21.94 -1.55 16.98
C PRO A 457 21.42 -2.59 15.98
N ILE A 458 20.22 -2.33 15.45
CA ILE A 458 19.57 -3.12 14.40
C ILE A 458 19.18 -2.23 13.22
N VAL A 459 18.79 -2.84 12.11
CA VAL A 459 18.04 -2.22 11.02
C VAL A 459 16.60 -2.67 11.14
N ALA A 460 15.63 -1.77 10.92
CA ALA A 460 14.22 -2.11 11.00
C ALA A 460 13.44 -1.56 9.81
N GLU A 461 12.51 -2.36 9.30
CA GLU A 461 11.59 -1.98 8.23
C GLU A 461 10.17 -2.41 8.56
N ARG A 462 9.18 -1.71 7.99
CA ARG A 462 7.77 -2.02 8.16
C ARG A 462 7.11 -2.32 6.82
N THR A 463 6.49 -3.49 6.74
CA THR A 463 5.59 -3.89 5.65
C THR A 463 4.14 -3.88 6.14
N MET A 464 3.25 -3.26 5.38
CA MET A 464 1.80 -3.32 5.64
C MET A 464 1.13 -4.00 4.47
N TYR A 465 0.42 -5.09 4.77
CA TYR A 465 -0.47 -5.75 3.81
C TYR A 465 -1.89 -5.22 4.02
N VAL A 466 -2.55 -4.82 2.95
CA VAL A 466 -3.88 -4.22 2.97
C VAL A 466 -4.82 -5.06 2.11
N ALA A 467 -6.00 -5.34 2.65
CA ALA A 467 -7.07 -6.04 1.94
C ALA A 467 -8.03 -5.05 1.25
N PRO A 468 -8.84 -5.49 0.26
CA PRO A 468 -9.94 -4.70 -0.31
C PRO A 468 -10.82 -4.00 0.75
N ARG A 469 -11.35 -2.81 0.44
CA ARG A 469 -12.03 -1.91 1.41
C ARG A 469 -13.12 -2.59 2.26
N TRP A 470 -14.01 -3.40 1.69
CA TRP A 470 -15.04 -4.08 2.49
C TRP A 470 -14.47 -5.04 3.56
N ARG A 471 -13.21 -5.47 3.41
CA ARG A 471 -12.52 -6.33 4.39
C ARG A 471 -11.89 -5.55 5.52
N THR A 472 -11.74 -4.24 5.37
CA THR A 472 -11.28 -3.36 6.44
C THR A 472 -12.41 -2.90 7.36
N MET A 473 -13.65 -3.28 7.03
CA MET A 473 -14.85 -2.98 7.82
C MET A 473 -15.16 -4.11 8.79
N ASP A 474 -15.50 -3.74 10.03
CA ASP A 474 -16.01 -4.68 11.03
C ASP A 474 -17.44 -5.10 10.67
N LYS A 475 -17.57 -6.31 10.16
CA LYS A 475 -18.86 -6.85 9.71
C LYS A 475 -19.80 -7.19 10.86
N ASP A 476 -19.30 -7.42 12.06
CA ASP A 476 -20.14 -7.66 13.24
C ASP A 476 -20.74 -6.33 13.72
N VAL A 477 -19.99 -5.23 13.65
CA VAL A 477 -20.51 -3.88 13.90
C VAL A 477 -21.57 -3.51 12.86
N ILE A 478 -21.33 -3.82 11.59
CA ILE A 478 -22.34 -3.63 10.54
C ILE A 478 -23.56 -4.49 10.85
N ALA A 479 -23.41 -5.80 11.05
CA ALA A 479 -24.53 -6.69 11.33
C ALA A 479 -25.33 -6.29 12.58
N ALA A 480 -24.65 -5.85 13.64
CA ALA A 480 -25.30 -5.34 14.85
C ALA A 480 -26.17 -4.09 14.58
N ARG A 481 -25.71 -3.16 13.73
CA ARG A 481 -26.53 -2.00 13.32
C ARG A 481 -27.76 -2.38 12.51
N TRP A 482 -27.65 -3.47 11.75
CA TRP A 482 -28.76 -4.06 11.02
C TRP A 482 -29.52 -5.09 11.88
N ASN A 483 -29.40 -4.98 13.21
CA ASN A 483 -30.08 -5.76 14.24
C ASN A 483 -29.90 -7.28 14.12
N TRP A 484 -28.83 -7.74 13.45
CA TRP A 484 -28.66 -9.14 13.09
C TRP A 484 -29.92 -9.72 12.45
N GLY A 485 -30.64 -8.94 11.63
CA GLY A 485 -31.95 -9.29 11.10
C GLY A 485 -31.94 -9.59 9.61
N GLU A 486 -33.05 -9.26 8.96
CA GLU A 486 -33.15 -9.27 7.50
C GLU A 486 -32.77 -7.90 6.92
N VAL A 487 -31.91 -7.93 5.90
CA VAL A 487 -31.53 -6.78 5.09
C VAL A 487 -32.33 -6.81 3.80
N THR A 488 -33.34 -5.94 3.70
CA THR A 488 -34.17 -5.78 2.49
C THR A 488 -33.83 -4.54 1.67
N ALA A 489 -33.03 -3.62 2.22
CA ALA A 489 -32.45 -2.47 1.55
C ALA A 489 -31.20 -2.03 2.33
N GLY A 490 -30.31 -1.28 1.70
CA GLY A 490 -29.13 -0.71 2.32
C GLY A 490 -29.28 0.74 2.77
N ASN A 491 -28.15 1.40 3.06
CA ASN A 491 -28.14 2.80 3.48
C ASN A 491 -28.55 3.73 2.32
N ARG A 492 -29.62 4.50 2.52
CA ARG A 492 -30.21 5.39 1.51
C ARG A 492 -29.57 6.78 1.43
N GLU A 493 -28.66 7.11 2.35
CA GLU A 493 -28.06 8.44 2.47
C GLU A 493 -26.76 8.58 1.67
N ARG A 494 -26.25 7.50 1.08
CA ARG A 494 -24.90 7.44 0.49
C ARG A 494 -24.83 7.58 -1.03
N GLY A 495 -25.98 7.54 -1.72
CA GLY A 495 -25.97 7.47 -3.19
C GLY A 495 -25.34 6.18 -3.72
N THR A 496 -25.44 5.07 -2.99
CA THR A 496 -24.84 3.78 -3.38
C THR A 496 -25.90 2.70 -3.63
N VAL A 497 -25.56 1.68 -4.42
CA VAL A 497 -26.36 0.46 -4.66
C VAL A 497 -25.47 -0.78 -4.62
N ALA A 498 -26.00 -1.96 -4.30
CA ALA A 498 -25.26 -3.21 -4.38
C ALA A 498 -25.69 -4.05 -5.58
N LEU A 499 -24.72 -4.41 -6.42
CA LEU A 499 -24.88 -5.48 -7.40
C LEU A 499 -24.64 -6.81 -6.69
N THR A 500 -25.63 -7.70 -6.72
CA THR A 500 -25.53 -9.02 -6.09
C THR A 500 -25.80 -10.12 -7.10
N VAL A 501 -25.01 -11.19 -7.08
CA VAL A 501 -25.02 -12.22 -8.12
C VAL A 501 -25.22 -13.60 -7.49
N ASP A 502 -26.28 -14.29 -7.90
CA ASP A 502 -26.63 -15.64 -7.48
C ASP A 502 -26.44 -16.63 -8.65
N ASP A 503 -26.65 -17.93 -8.42
CA ASP A 503 -26.60 -19.03 -9.40
C ASP A 503 -25.53 -18.86 -10.49
N ILE A 504 -24.28 -19.02 -10.10
CA ILE A 504 -23.14 -18.56 -10.90
C ILE A 504 -22.53 -19.71 -11.72
N PRO A 505 -22.89 -19.91 -13.01
CA PRO A 505 -22.14 -20.79 -13.88
C PRO A 505 -20.78 -20.15 -14.24
N THR A 506 -19.79 -21.00 -14.51
CA THR A 506 -18.38 -20.58 -14.62
C THR A 506 -18.05 -19.68 -15.81
N ALA A 507 -18.72 -19.84 -16.96
CA ALA A 507 -18.42 -19.02 -18.15
C ALA A 507 -18.89 -17.56 -18.03
N GLY A 508 -20.14 -17.36 -17.59
CA GLY A 508 -20.71 -16.01 -17.44
C GLY A 508 -20.03 -15.22 -16.32
N ALA A 509 -19.69 -15.89 -15.21
CA ALA A 509 -18.95 -15.29 -14.10
C ALA A 509 -17.63 -14.64 -14.53
N GLY A 510 -16.85 -15.33 -15.35
CA GLY A 510 -15.56 -14.82 -15.83
C GLY A 510 -15.71 -13.52 -16.64
N ARG A 511 -16.72 -13.45 -17.52
CA ARG A 511 -17.01 -12.25 -18.31
C ARG A 511 -17.58 -11.11 -17.47
N MET A 512 -18.41 -11.42 -16.46
CA MET A 512 -18.88 -10.41 -15.51
C MET A 512 -17.71 -9.76 -14.78
N LEU A 513 -16.74 -10.55 -14.32
CA LEU A 513 -15.55 -10.04 -13.66
C LEU A 513 -14.73 -9.13 -14.57
N ASP A 514 -14.52 -9.53 -15.84
CA ASP A 514 -13.85 -8.68 -16.81
C ASP A 514 -14.57 -7.33 -16.99
N VAL A 515 -15.90 -7.36 -17.14
CA VAL A 515 -16.72 -6.13 -17.27
C VAL A 515 -16.67 -5.26 -16.02
N LEU A 516 -16.73 -5.86 -14.82
CA LEU A 516 -16.66 -5.16 -13.54
C LEU A 516 -15.28 -4.53 -13.33
N ARG A 517 -14.20 -5.23 -13.68
CA ARG A 517 -12.83 -4.70 -13.66
C ARG A 517 -12.69 -3.52 -14.62
N ASP A 518 -13.14 -3.68 -15.86
CA ASP A 518 -13.04 -2.65 -16.91
C ASP A 518 -13.84 -1.39 -16.56
N ARG A 519 -14.86 -1.52 -15.71
CA ARG A 519 -15.68 -0.40 -15.22
C ARG A 519 -15.42 -0.04 -13.78
N ASP A 520 -14.41 -0.60 -13.14
CA ASP A 520 -14.06 -0.30 -11.76
C ASP A 520 -15.29 -0.36 -10.81
N ALA A 521 -16.03 -1.46 -10.89
CA ALA A 521 -17.22 -1.72 -10.07
C ALA A 521 -17.02 -2.99 -9.24
N SER A 522 -17.66 -3.03 -8.06
CA SER A 522 -17.67 -4.20 -7.19
C SER A 522 -19.07 -4.81 -7.11
N ALA A 523 -19.12 -6.07 -6.71
CA ALA A 523 -20.35 -6.85 -6.58
C ALA A 523 -20.20 -7.82 -5.41
N THR A 524 -21.32 -8.38 -4.96
CA THR A 524 -21.35 -9.46 -3.97
C THR A 524 -21.88 -10.73 -4.61
N PHE A 525 -21.07 -11.80 -4.62
CA PHE A 525 -21.43 -13.08 -5.23
C PHE A 525 -21.87 -14.06 -4.14
N PHE A 526 -23.07 -14.61 -4.23
CA PHE A 526 -23.58 -15.60 -3.28
C PHE A 526 -23.20 -17.01 -3.73
N MET A 527 -22.39 -17.70 -2.91
CA MET A 527 -21.73 -18.95 -3.26
C MET A 527 -22.59 -20.17 -3.01
N LEU A 528 -22.61 -21.07 -4.00
CA LEU A 528 -23.03 -22.45 -3.86
C LEU A 528 -21.80 -23.36 -3.76
N GLU A 529 -21.83 -24.38 -2.92
CA GLU A 529 -20.71 -25.33 -2.76
C GLU A 529 -20.24 -25.97 -4.08
N PRO A 530 -21.12 -26.39 -5.02
CA PRO A 530 -20.69 -26.91 -6.31
C PRO A 530 -19.75 -26.01 -7.12
N LEU A 531 -19.87 -24.67 -7.00
CA LEU A 531 -18.94 -23.75 -7.66
C LEU A 531 -17.57 -23.78 -7.00
N ILE A 532 -17.53 -23.87 -5.67
CA ILE A 532 -16.30 -23.92 -4.87
C ILE A 532 -15.50 -25.17 -5.22
N GLU A 533 -16.17 -26.31 -5.34
CA GLU A 533 -15.54 -27.58 -5.69
C GLU A 533 -15.10 -27.63 -7.16
N SER A 534 -15.97 -27.23 -8.09
CA SER A 534 -15.72 -27.39 -9.53
C SER A 534 -14.80 -26.31 -10.11
N ASN A 535 -14.76 -25.12 -9.51
CA ASN A 535 -13.89 -24.03 -9.96
C ASN A 535 -13.38 -23.16 -8.80
N PRO A 536 -12.47 -23.70 -7.97
CA PRO A 536 -11.86 -22.96 -6.86
C PRO A 536 -11.11 -21.70 -7.33
N GLU A 537 -10.57 -21.70 -8.54
CA GLU A 537 -9.87 -20.53 -9.11
C GLU A 537 -10.83 -19.38 -9.41
N MET A 538 -12.07 -19.64 -9.81
CA MET A 538 -13.09 -18.60 -9.96
C MET A 538 -13.46 -17.96 -8.62
N VAL A 539 -13.59 -18.76 -7.56
CA VAL A 539 -13.89 -18.23 -6.22
C VAL A 539 -12.75 -17.37 -5.70
N LYS A 540 -11.51 -17.82 -5.90
CA LYS A 540 -10.30 -17.01 -5.66
C LYS A 540 -10.35 -15.73 -6.49
N ARG A 541 -10.72 -15.80 -7.77
CA ARG A 541 -10.80 -14.64 -8.67
C ARG A 541 -11.81 -13.60 -8.19
N PHE A 542 -13.01 -13.98 -7.72
CA PHE A 542 -13.97 -13.02 -7.13
C PHE A 542 -13.31 -12.18 -6.05
N ILE A 543 -12.65 -12.86 -5.13
CA ILE A 543 -11.98 -12.24 -4.01
C ILE A 543 -10.77 -11.41 -4.46
N TYR A 544 -9.92 -11.96 -5.33
CA TYR A 544 -8.74 -11.30 -5.90
C TYR A 544 -9.14 -9.98 -6.54
N GLU A 545 -10.28 -10.02 -7.23
CA GLU A 545 -10.80 -8.88 -7.95
C GLU A 545 -11.54 -7.87 -7.06
N GLY A 546 -11.54 -8.06 -5.74
CA GLY A 546 -12.10 -7.14 -4.76
C GLY A 546 -13.61 -7.31 -4.53
N HIS A 547 -14.23 -8.33 -5.11
CA HIS A 547 -15.64 -8.64 -4.89
C HIS A 547 -15.87 -9.35 -3.56
N GLU A 548 -17.06 -9.16 -3.01
CA GLU A 548 -17.48 -9.81 -1.79
C GLU A 548 -18.12 -11.18 -2.07
N VAL A 549 -18.00 -12.12 -1.15
CA VAL A 549 -18.68 -13.42 -1.22
C VAL A 549 -19.67 -13.57 -0.06
N GLY A 550 -20.89 -14.01 -0.38
CA GLY A 550 -21.93 -14.39 0.57
C GLY A 550 -22.26 -15.88 0.44
N ASN A 551 -23.13 -16.40 1.31
CA ASN A 551 -23.53 -17.80 1.34
C ASN A 551 -24.89 -18.01 0.67
N HIS A 552 -24.98 -18.95 -0.28
CA HIS A 552 -26.21 -19.29 -0.99
C HIS A 552 -26.68 -20.74 -0.79
N SER A 553 -26.25 -21.40 0.29
CA SER A 553 -26.45 -22.83 0.58
C SER A 553 -25.51 -23.78 -0.19
N VAL A 554 -25.67 -25.09 0.01
CA VAL A 554 -24.93 -26.13 -0.71
C VAL A 554 -25.64 -26.44 -2.02
N ASN A 555 -26.90 -26.88 -1.94
CA ASN A 555 -27.63 -27.49 -3.05
C ASN A 555 -28.79 -26.63 -3.57
N HIS A 556 -28.88 -25.38 -3.14
CA HIS A 556 -29.95 -24.47 -3.52
C HIS A 556 -31.38 -25.02 -3.20
N PRO A 557 -31.66 -25.58 -1.99
CA PRO A 557 -32.98 -26.13 -1.67
C PRO A 557 -34.00 -25.05 -1.33
N GLN A 558 -35.30 -25.37 -1.40
CA GLN A 558 -36.35 -24.54 -0.80
C GLN A 558 -36.35 -24.73 0.72
N PHE A 559 -35.87 -23.73 1.46
CA PHE A 559 -35.62 -23.84 2.91
C PHE A 559 -36.89 -24.09 3.72
N THR A 560 -38.07 -23.68 3.24
CA THR A 560 -39.35 -23.97 3.91
C THR A 560 -39.77 -25.44 3.81
N ARG A 561 -39.08 -26.24 2.97
CA ARG A 561 -39.40 -27.65 2.68
C ARG A 561 -38.39 -28.63 3.25
N ILE A 562 -37.35 -28.16 3.92
CA ILE A 562 -36.30 -29.01 4.51
C ILE A 562 -36.34 -28.93 6.04
N PRO A 563 -35.91 -29.99 6.76
CA PRO A 563 -35.77 -29.94 8.20
C PRO A 563 -34.74 -28.88 8.65
N GLN A 564 -34.95 -28.28 9.83
CA GLN A 564 -34.05 -27.26 10.39
C GLN A 564 -32.58 -27.71 10.42
N GLN A 565 -32.28 -28.95 10.81
CA GLN A 565 -30.90 -29.45 10.82
C GLN A 565 -30.28 -29.50 9.42
N GLN A 566 -31.08 -29.81 8.39
CA GLN A 566 -30.61 -29.76 7.02
C GLN A 566 -30.33 -28.31 6.60
N ALA A 567 -31.20 -27.36 6.99
CA ALA A 567 -30.95 -25.93 6.74
C ALA A 567 -29.65 -25.43 7.40
N VAL A 568 -29.33 -25.88 8.62
CA VAL A 568 -28.05 -25.57 9.28
C VAL A 568 -26.87 -26.12 8.48
N ASN A 569 -26.93 -27.39 8.08
CA ASN A 569 -25.85 -28.03 7.32
C ASN A 569 -25.62 -27.35 5.96
N GLU A 570 -26.71 -26.99 5.27
CA GLU A 570 -26.67 -26.25 4.00
C GLU A 570 -25.94 -24.90 4.14
N ILE A 571 -25.95 -24.27 5.32
CA ILE A 571 -25.25 -23.00 5.56
C ILE A 571 -23.80 -23.26 5.97
N GLU A 572 -23.59 -24.12 6.96
CA GLU A 572 -22.26 -24.31 7.57
C GLU A 572 -21.24 -24.95 6.63
N TYR A 573 -21.67 -25.86 5.75
CA TYR A 573 -20.76 -26.55 4.83
C TYR A 573 -20.20 -25.62 3.75
N THR A 574 -21.06 -24.82 3.10
CA THR A 574 -20.61 -23.80 2.15
C THR A 574 -19.61 -22.84 2.78
N ASP A 575 -19.85 -22.40 4.02
CA ASP A 575 -18.96 -21.51 4.75
C ASP A 575 -17.62 -22.18 5.12
N ALA A 576 -17.66 -23.45 5.52
CA ALA A 576 -16.47 -24.24 5.80
C ALA A 576 -15.59 -24.41 4.55
N ASP A 577 -16.19 -24.64 3.39
CA ASP A 577 -15.44 -24.79 2.14
C ASP A 577 -14.87 -23.48 1.61
N VAL A 578 -15.60 -22.36 1.69
CA VAL A 578 -15.02 -21.05 1.40
C VAL A 578 -13.86 -20.77 2.36
N ARG A 579 -13.99 -21.05 3.66
CA ARG A 579 -12.91 -20.88 4.64
C ARG A 579 -11.70 -21.75 4.33
N ARG A 580 -11.92 -23.02 3.97
CA ARG A 580 -10.85 -23.96 3.61
C ARG A 580 -10.10 -23.50 2.36
N LEU A 581 -10.82 -22.99 1.36
CA LEU A 581 -10.23 -22.55 0.10
C LEU A 581 -9.51 -21.20 0.22
N THR A 582 -10.07 -20.25 0.97
CA THR A 582 -9.70 -18.84 0.90
C THR A 582 -9.19 -18.26 2.22
N GLY A 583 -9.39 -18.97 3.34
CA GLY A 583 -9.19 -18.44 4.68
C GLY A 583 -10.27 -17.46 5.13
N LEU A 584 -11.31 -17.24 4.32
CA LEU A 584 -12.35 -16.24 4.58
C LEU A 584 -13.71 -16.89 4.88
N SER A 585 -14.48 -16.19 5.69
CA SER A 585 -15.86 -16.55 6.03
C SER A 585 -16.84 -15.91 5.03
N THR A 586 -17.91 -16.63 4.71
CA THR A 586 -19.08 -16.06 4.00
C THR A 586 -19.94 -15.17 4.89
N LYS A 587 -19.75 -15.26 6.21
CA LYS A 587 -20.43 -14.38 7.18
C LYS A 587 -20.11 -12.89 6.94
N PRO A 588 -21.08 -12.00 7.20
CA PRO A 588 -22.39 -12.27 7.76
C PRO A 588 -23.48 -12.43 6.69
N TYR A 589 -23.21 -12.63 5.39
CA TYR A 589 -24.29 -12.59 4.40
C TYR A 589 -24.77 -13.97 3.99
N PHE A 590 -26.06 -14.24 4.19
CA PHE A 590 -26.73 -15.41 3.67
C PHE A 590 -27.95 -14.99 2.85
N ARG A 591 -28.15 -15.63 1.70
CA ARG A 591 -29.35 -15.44 0.88
C ARG A 591 -30.05 -16.76 0.66
N PHE A 592 -31.33 -16.81 1.02
CA PHE A 592 -32.17 -17.99 0.81
C PHE A 592 -32.33 -18.26 -0.70
N PRO A 593 -32.06 -19.49 -1.16
CA PRO A 593 -32.47 -19.94 -2.49
C PRO A 593 -33.93 -19.62 -2.78
N TYR A 594 -34.22 -19.13 -3.99
CA TYR A 594 -35.56 -18.67 -4.41
C TYR A 594 -36.18 -17.54 -3.56
N GLY A 595 -35.44 -16.98 -2.59
CA GLY A 595 -36.02 -16.12 -1.56
C GLY A 595 -36.96 -16.84 -0.58
N ASP A 596 -36.97 -18.19 -0.58
CA ASP A 596 -37.91 -19.02 0.18
C ASP A 596 -37.60 -19.02 1.68
N ARG A 597 -38.35 -18.22 2.45
CA ARG A 597 -38.07 -17.98 3.88
C ARG A 597 -39.32 -17.59 4.67
N ASN A 598 -39.19 -17.67 5.99
CA ASN A 598 -40.15 -17.16 6.98
C ASN A 598 -39.40 -16.65 8.21
N ASP A 599 -40.10 -16.02 9.16
CA ASP A 599 -39.49 -15.42 10.35
C ASP A 599 -38.65 -16.41 11.18
N ALA A 600 -39.08 -17.66 11.27
CA ALA A 600 -38.34 -18.70 12.00
C ALA A 600 -37.01 -19.06 11.32
N LEU A 601 -37.00 -19.14 9.98
CA LEU A 601 -35.79 -19.38 9.20
C LEU A 601 -34.85 -18.18 9.22
N ILE A 602 -35.38 -16.96 9.17
CA ILE A 602 -34.59 -15.74 9.34
C ILE A 602 -33.90 -15.76 10.71
N GLY A 603 -34.65 -16.02 11.78
CA GLY A 603 -34.11 -16.17 13.13
C GLY A 603 -33.05 -17.27 13.26
N LEU A 604 -33.21 -18.40 12.54
CA LEU A 604 -32.20 -19.46 12.47
C LEU A 604 -30.90 -18.95 11.86
N VAL A 605 -30.96 -18.35 10.67
CA VAL A 605 -29.79 -17.79 9.97
C VAL A 605 -29.10 -16.72 10.83
N ASN A 606 -29.88 -15.87 11.48
CA ASN A 606 -29.39 -14.86 12.43
C ASN A 606 -28.65 -15.49 13.62
N SER A 607 -29.18 -16.56 14.19
CA SER A 607 -28.52 -17.29 15.29
C SER A 607 -27.18 -17.94 14.89
N LEU A 608 -26.99 -18.20 13.60
CA LEU A 608 -25.73 -18.73 13.05
C LEU A 608 -24.70 -17.62 12.73
N GLY A 609 -25.03 -16.35 13.00
CA GLY A 609 -24.16 -15.20 12.73
C GLY A 609 -24.25 -14.70 11.28
N TYR A 610 -25.43 -14.77 10.68
CA TYR A 610 -25.71 -14.23 9.35
C TYR A 610 -26.88 -13.24 9.36
N LEU A 611 -26.76 -12.15 8.62
CA LEU A 611 -27.87 -11.37 8.08
C LEU A 611 -28.52 -12.13 6.92
N SER A 612 -29.85 -12.22 6.95
CA SER A 612 -30.63 -12.66 5.79
C SER A 612 -30.68 -11.53 4.77
N VAL A 613 -30.07 -11.69 3.60
CA VAL A 613 -30.04 -10.65 2.55
C VAL A 613 -31.10 -10.93 1.51
N TYR A 614 -32.03 -9.98 1.35
CA TYR A 614 -33.00 -9.94 0.27
C TYR A 614 -32.63 -8.88 -0.77
N TRP A 615 -33.49 -8.65 -1.76
CA TRP A 615 -33.28 -7.66 -2.82
C TRP A 615 -34.44 -6.67 -2.92
N THR A 616 -34.14 -5.46 -3.42
CA THR A 616 -35.16 -4.45 -3.76
C THR A 616 -35.50 -4.43 -5.24
N VAL A 617 -34.58 -4.89 -6.10
CA VAL A 617 -34.72 -4.86 -7.56
C VAL A 617 -34.43 -6.25 -8.12
N ASP A 618 -35.40 -6.80 -8.86
CA ASP A 618 -35.27 -8.07 -9.59
C ASP A 618 -35.64 -7.86 -11.06
N PRO A 619 -34.65 -7.83 -11.98
CA PRO A 619 -34.88 -7.71 -13.42
C PRO A 619 -35.34 -9.02 -14.07
N GLN A 620 -35.36 -10.12 -13.30
CA GLN A 620 -35.66 -11.47 -13.78
C GLN A 620 -34.77 -11.88 -14.95
N ASP A 621 -33.49 -11.51 -14.86
CA ASP A 621 -32.46 -11.82 -15.85
C ASP A 621 -32.29 -13.33 -16.05
N TRP A 622 -32.72 -14.17 -15.09
CA TRP A 622 -32.75 -15.63 -15.15
C TRP A 622 -33.88 -16.23 -16.02
N ARG A 623 -34.95 -15.51 -16.34
CA ARG A 623 -36.10 -16.07 -17.08
C ARG A 623 -35.83 -16.40 -18.54
N GLY A 624 -34.86 -15.72 -19.17
CA GLY A 624 -34.54 -15.87 -20.59
C GLY A 624 -35.58 -15.35 -21.58
N THR A 625 -36.79 -15.03 -21.12
CA THR A 625 -37.82 -14.35 -21.90
C THR A 625 -37.65 -12.82 -21.92
N ASN A 626 -36.93 -12.26 -20.95
CA ASN A 626 -36.64 -10.83 -20.91
C ASN A 626 -35.47 -10.52 -21.85
N SER A 627 -35.63 -9.51 -22.70
CA SER A 627 -34.55 -8.99 -23.52
C SER A 627 -33.50 -8.28 -22.67
N ALA A 628 -32.27 -8.20 -23.19
CA ALA A 628 -31.18 -7.40 -22.64
C ALA A 628 -31.64 -5.99 -22.23
N ARG A 629 -32.38 -5.32 -23.11
CA ARG A 629 -32.88 -3.97 -22.85
C ARG A 629 -33.89 -3.91 -21.71
N GLN A 630 -34.80 -4.88 -21.60
CA GLN A 630 -35.75 -4.94 -20.49
C GLN A 630 -35.05 -5.14 -19.14
N VAL A 631 -33.98 -5.93 -19.10
CA VAL A 631 -33.15 -6.10 -17.89
C VAL A 631 -32.54 -4.76 -17.47
N VAL A 632 -31.88 -4.06 -18.39
CA VAL A 632 -31.28 -2.74 -18.12
C VAL A 632 -32.34 -1.73 -17.67
N ASP A 633 -33.43 -1.60 -18.43
CA ASP A 633 -34.50 -0.62 -18.14
C ASP A 633 -35.14 -0.87 -16.77
N THR A 634 -35.33 -2.13 -16.39
CA THR A 634 -35.87 -2.48 -15.08
C THR A 634 -34.93 -2.01 -13.97
N ILE A 635 -33.63 -2.31 -14.08
CA ILE A 635 -32.63 -1.90 -13.09
C ILE A 635 -32.55 -0.38 -13.00
N LEU A 636 -32.37 0.29 -14.13
CA LEU A 636 -32.19 1.74 -14.15
C LEU A 636 -33.45 2.47 -13.70
N THR A 637 -34.65 1.95 -13.96
CA THR A 637 -35.90 2.58 -13.52
C THR A 637 -36.14 2.40 -12.03
N GLN A 638 -35.92 1.19 -11.50
CA GLN A 638 -36.28 0.84 -10.12
C GLN A 638 -35.19 1.15 -9.09
N SER A 639 -33.94 1.32 -9.52
CA SER A 639 -32.83 1.58 -8.60
C SER A 639 -32.90 2.98 -7.98
N THR A 640 -32.73 3.02 -6.66
CA THR A 640 -32.59 4.21 -5.82
C THR A 640 -31.44 3.98 -4.84
N SER A 641 -30.97 5.01 -4.14
CA SER A 641 -29.91 4.82 -3.14
C SER A 641 -30.35 3.81 -2.08
N GLY A 642 -29.47 2.87 -1.74
CA GLY A 642 -29.77 1.75 -0.86
C GLY A 642 -30.33 0.53 -1.59
N SER A 643 -30.52 0.55 -2.91
CA SER A 643 -31.02 -0.63 -3.63
C SER A 643 -30.03 -1.80 -3.59
N ILE A 644 -30.59 -3.01 -3.45
CA ILE A 644 -29.88 -4.29 -3.60
C ILE A 644 -30.46 -4.96 -4.86
N ILE A 645 -29.63 -5.12 -5.87
CA ILE A 645 -30.02 -5.60 -7.20
C ILE A 645 -29.66 -7.09 -7.31
N LEU A 646 -30.65 -7.94 -7.58
CA LEU A 646 -30.46 -9.36 -7.84
C LEU A 646 -30.10 -9.58 -9.32
N LEU A 647 -28.99 -10.27 -9.56
CA LEU A 647 -28.51 -10.72 -10.87
C LEU A 647 -28.08 -12.19 -10.76
N HIS A 648 -27.86 -12.83 -11.91
CA HIS A 648 -27.36 -14.20 -11.97
C HIS A 648 -26.10 -14.26 -12.83
N GLY A 649 -25.22 -15.25 -12.59
CA GLY A 649 -23.91 -15.38 -13.25
C GLY A 649 -23.94 -15.76 -14.74
N LEU A 650 -24.93 -15.30 -15.49
CA LEU A 650 -25.25 -15.71 -16.85
C LEU A 650 -24.53 -14.87 -17.90
N ASP A 651 -24.26 -15.51 -19.04
CA ASP A 651 -23.66 -14.85 -20.20
C ASP A 651 -24.43 -13.61 -20.66
N ARG A 652 -25.75 -13.72 -20.77
CA ARG A 652 -26.62 -12.60 -21.16
C ARG A 652 -26.65 -11.47 -20.14
N THR A 653 -26.36 -11.76 -18.87
CA THR A 653 -26.27 -10.75 -17.81
C THR A 653 -24.93 -10.02 -17.91
N ALA A 654 -23.84 -10.76 -18.18
CA ALA A 654 -22.53 -10.18 -18.45
C ALA A 654 -22.56 -9.19 -19.64
N ASP A 655 -23.28 -9.54 -20.71
CA ASP A 655 -23.38 -8.71 -21.93
C ASP A 655 -23.96 -7.30 -21.67
N VAL A 656 -24.82 -7.15 -20.66
CA VAL A 656 -25.47 -5.87 -20.31
C VAL A 656 -24.94 -5.23 -19.02
N LEU A 657 -24.12 -5.96 -18.26
CA LEU A 657 -23.60 -5.49 -16.96
C LEU A 657 -22.86 -4.16 -17.08
N GLY A 658 -22.21 -3.94 -18.22
CA GLY A 658 -21.53 -2.70 -18.47
C GLY A 658 -22.45 -1.49 -18.57
N GLU A 659 -23.50 -1.61 -19.37
CA GLU A 659 -24.54 -0.58 -19.51
C GLU A 659 -25.27 -0.31 -18.19
N ILE A 660 -25.45 -1.36 -17.37
CA ILE A 660 -26.03 -1.24 -16.02
C ILE A 660 -25.16 -0.37 -15.13
N VAL A 661 -23.85 -0.66 -15.04
CA VAL A 661 -22.92 0.12 -14.20
C VAL A 661 -22.87 1.58 -14.65
N ASP A 662 -22.72 1.82 -15.95
CA ASP A 662 -22.62 3.16 -16.51
C ASP A 662 -23.92 3.96 -16.30
N GLY A 663 -25.08 3.30 -16.48
CA GLY A 663 -26.39 3.90 -16.25
C GLY A 663 -26.69 4.22 -14.78
N LEU A 664 -26.26 3.36 -13.85
CA LEU A 664 -26.40 3.62 -12.41
C LEU A 664 -25.58 4.85 -11.99
N ARG A 665 -24.33 4.94 -12.44
CA ARG A 665 -23.48 6.10 -12.18
C ARG A 665 -24.01 7.39 -12.77
N ALA A 666 -24.58 7.33 -13.98
CA ALA A 666 -25.25 8.48 -14.59
C ALA A 666 -26.45 8.98 -13.75
N LYS A 667 -27.05 8.11 -12.91
CA LYS A 667 -28.09 8.45 -11.94
C LYS A 667 -27.55 8.92 -10.58
N GLY A 668 -26.22 9.06 -10.42
CA GLY A 668 -25.59 9.35 -9.14
C GLY A 668 -25.65 8.19 -8.15
N LEU A 669 -25.75 6.95 -8.65
CA LEU A 669 -25.78 5.73 -7.85
C LEU A 669 -24.49 4.93 -8.07
N GLU A 670 -23.63 4.84 -7.07
CA GLU A 670 -22.36 4.09 -7.18
C GLU A 670 -22.57 2.60 -6.82
N PRO A 671 -22.19 1.66 -7.71
CA PRO A 671 -22.18 0.23 -7.40
C PRO A 671 -21.09 -0.15 -6.41
N VAL A 672 -21.45 -0.76 -5.28
CA VAL A 672 -20.55 -1.18 -4.19
C VAL A 672 -20.86 -2.60 -3.70
N THR A 673 -20.02 -3.16 -2.83
CA THR A 673 -20.31 -4.44 -2.14
C THR A 673 -21.44 -4.29 -1.11
N LEU A 674 -22.00 -5.40 -0.61
CA LEU A 674 -23.03 -5.33 0.44
C LEU A 674 -22.49 -4.69 1.71
N THR A 675 -21.28 -5.06 2.15
CA THR A 675 -20.66 -4.45 3.32
C THR A 675 -20.50 -2.93 3.19
N GLU A 676 -20.08 -2.44 2.03
CA GLU A 676 -19.99 -1.00 1.78
C GLU A 676 -21.38 -0.36 1.71
N LEU A 677 -22.37 -0.99 1.07
CA LEU A 677 -23.74 -0.47 1.02
C LEU A 677 -24.36 -0.31 2.43
N LEU A 678 -23.99 -1.21 3.35
CA LEU A 678 -24.51 -1.27 4.72
C LEU A 678 -23.72 -0.42 5.72
N GLU A 679 -22.63 0.21 5.30
CA GLU A 679 -21.83 1.12 6.11
C GLU A 679 -22.69 2.30 6.62
N PRO A 680 -22.51 2.72 7.88
CA PRO A 680 -23.16 3.93 8.38
C PRO A 680 -22.77 5.16 7.54
N GLY A 681 -23.66 6.15 7.50
CA GLY A 681 -23.34 7.46 6.94
C GLY A 681 -22.18 8.12 7.72
N PRO A 682 -21.50 9.11 7.12
CA PRO A 682 -20.46 9.89 7.79
C PRO A 682 -20.95 10.56 9.08
#